data_AF-S7J9E2-F1
#
_entry.id   AF-S7J9E2-F1
#
_cell.length_a   1.000
_cell.length_b   1.000
_cell.length_c   1.000
_cell.angle_alpha   90.00
_cell.angle_beta   90.00
_cell.angle_gamma   90.00
#
_symmetry.space_group_name_H-M   'P 1'
#
loop_
_entity.id
_entity.type
_entity.pdbx_description
1 polymer ?
#
loop_
_entity_poly.entity_id
_entity_poly.type
_entity_poly.pdbx_seq_one_letter_code
_entity_poly.pdbx_strand_id
1 'polypeptide(L)'
;MGAALIPVAIIGLSTFVIPRLFGGMSSNTFSEREVGKQSDLQLQGANMGSPIVHGYGKARVTGNIIWGTKFTEHIRTTTRTATTRSRGGKGGHHSSSSTTTITTTTYSYTVSFAVAICAGPITDITRIWADGVEINTRDSSVMDYTLYKGDESQMPDPFIEGIEGGGNVPAYRGLAYMVIKNLDIAAFGNRIPALSFEVQFPENHVSNIIRKISQAAGIPGEQVSVEGMDDWTVYGFTVAGNKTFRSQIEALQSGFPFEGFEYDGKIVFHPSGAGDAVAIEAEDLGAAESENNTDNTLTTIRTPEIDLPKTIKLSYISKDRDYQNGTASYTKATSKGVNETSIDTTLILSDGEAAAITERRMKELWANRTTFKFKLPNKYATVQAGTVVTLPYNGRRVNATVTDVSYGIPGISEVTAQLIHNQTYTSVTRKIDDAGTDIPAPAPTGIRIEILDIPMIPSIGSSDVVLLSAAAKVYYGANIFRSDDDGVSFTLIKANMPRGVIGDTMGTLGEGTPYTWDEKNSVDVKIFSGTFGGSLESRQEMAVLNGANLCVIGEEMVQFKNAILIAEDTYRLSGLLRGRFGTENHIVGHVPGERFVLINSSVIDYVEASTTDWFKPYLYRYGPSGNDVTDDTYQQKTFTFNAVAAMPLSPCHLEGKRDKAGNVTITWVRRTRGDGGMKSYLDVPLNEAEEKYECCIVKDGQEIRTFTTGSPTATYTAADQTIDFGAVQPSITVRVYQISATRGRGIPREEIV
;
A
#
# COMPACT_ATOMS: atom_id res chain seq x y z
N MET A 1 38.81 58.57 -14.12
CA MET A 1 37.74 58.05 -15.01
C MET A 1 37.15 56.85 -14.30
N GLY A 2 35.94 56.79 -13.76
CA GLY A 2 34.79 57.69 -13.66
C GLY A 2 33.75 56.78 -13.01
N ALA A 3 33.42 57.03 -11.75
CA ALA A 3 32.43 56.28 -10.99
C ALA A 3 31.02 56.60 -11.49
N ALA A 4 30.10 55.63 -11.43
CA ALA A 4 28.67 55.90 -11.43
C ALA A 4 27.91 54.83 -10.62
N LEU A 5 27.33 55.29 -9.51
CA LEU A 5 26.34 54.65 -8.64
C LEU A 5 24.91 54.95 -9.16
N ILE A 6 23.99 53.96 -9.00
CA ILE A 6 22.56 54.06 -8.57
C ILE A 6 21.58 54.80 -9.53
N PRO A 7 20.32 54.32 -9.82
CA PRO A 7 19.34 53.82 -8.84
C PRO A 7 18.48 52.60 -9.21
N VAL A 8 18.11 51.80 -8.21
CA VAL A 8 16.86 51.04 -8.21
C VAL A 8 15.81 51.91 -7.51
N ALA A 9 14.85 52.40 -8.29
CA ALA A 9 13.72 53.18 -7.79
C ALA A 9 12.65 52.25 -7.21
N ILE A 10 12.33 52.50 -5.95
CA ILE A 10 11.06 52.19 -5.30
C ILE A 10 10.01 53.18 -5.83
N ILE A 11 8.83 52.69 -6.24
CA ILE A 11 7.47 53.29 -6.28
C ILE A 11 6.62 52.29 -7.09
N GLY A 12 5.44 51.81 -6.70
CA GLY A 12 4.61 52.10 -5.55
C GLY A 12 3.25 51.42 -5.73
N LEU A 13 2.73 50.89 -4.62
CA LEU A 13 1.33 50.81 -4.20
C LEU A 13 0.24 50.59 -5.26
N SER A 14 -0.46 49.46 -5.13
CA SER A 14 -1.93 49.47 -5.10
C SER A 14 -2.41 48.98 -3.73
N THR A 15 -2.37 49.88 -2.76
CA THR A 15 -3.30 49.85 -1.62
C THR A 15 -4.72 50.00 -2.14
N PHE A 16 -5.58 49.01 -1.88
CA PHE A 16 -7.00 49.28 -1.69
C PHE A 16 -7.41 48.92 -0.26
N VAL A 17 -7.44 49.99 0.54
CA VAL A 17 -8.49 50.39 1.48
C VAL A 17 -8.89 49.37 2.55
N ILE A 18 -8.35 49.59 3.74
CA ILE A 18 -8.96 49.26 5.04
C ILE A 18 -10.12 50.25 5.28
N PRO A 19 -11.39 49.81 5.38
CA PRO A 19 -12.44 50.63 5.97
C PRO A 19 -12.50 50.31 7.46
N ARG A 20 -11.63 50.96 8.24
CA ARG A 20 -11.80 51.11 9.70
C ARG A 20 -11.48 52.55 10.08
N LEU A 21 -12.24 53.45 9.50
CA LEU A 21 -12.36 54.83 9.95
C LEU A 21 -13.79 55.25 9.59
N PHE A 22 -14.69 55.15 10.57
CA PHE A 22 -16.08 55.64 10.70
C PHE A 22 -16.93 54.57 11.40
N GLY A 23 -17.59 54.97 12.49
CA GLY A 23 -18.16 54.09 13.51
C GLY A 23 -19.43 53.32 13.12
N GLY A 24 -19.70 52.27 13.91
CA GLY A 24 -20.92 51.45 13.89
C GLY A 24 -20.63 49.96 13.63
N MET A 25 -20.37 49.17 14.68
CA MET A 25 -20.01 47.74 14.58
C MET A 25 -21.18 46.86 14.12
N SER A 26 -21.13 46.40 12.86
CA SER A 26 -21.65 45.09 12.44
C SER A 26 -20.44 44.15 12.23
N SER A 27 -20.38 43.04 12.96
CA SER A 27 -19.28 42.06 12.89
C SER A 27 -19.43 41.16 11.66
N ASN A 28 -18.69 41.45 10.60
CA ASN A 28 -18.45 40.50 9.51
C ASN A 28 -17.15 39.74 9.81
N THR A 29 -17.27 38.43 10.00
CA THR A 29 -16.15 37.52 10.22
C THR A 29 -15.77 36.88 8.90
N PHE A 30 -14.50 37.02 8.51
CA PHE A 30 -13.92 36.36 7.34
C PHE A 30 -13.01 35.24 7.85
N SER A 31 -13.25 34.00 7.41
CA SER A 31 -12.41 32.85 7.73
C SER A 31 -11.94 32.19 6.45
N GLU A 32 -10.62 32.07 6.29
CA GLU A 32 -9.96 31.40 5.16
C GLU A 32 -9.44 30.04 5.64
N ARG A 33 -9.79 28.96 4.92
CA ARG A 33 -9.51 27.58 5.35
C ARG A 33 -8.81 26.81 4.23
N GLU A 34 -7.57 26.37 4.46
CA GLU A 34 -6.73 25.56 3.56
C GLU A 34 -6.94 24.06 3.84
N VAL A 35 -7.32 23.24 2.84
CA VAL A 35 -7.59 21.79 2.99
C VAL A 35 -6.85 20.98 1.92
N GLY A 36 -6.00 20.02 2.33
CA GLY A 36 -5.36 19.05 1.42
C GLY A 36 -3.89 19.33 1.06
N LYS A 37 -3.27 20.36 1.64
CA LYS A 37 -1.89 20.76 1.34
C LYS A 37 -0.88 19.75 1.90
N GLN A 38 -0.07 19.14 1.05
CA GLN A 38 0.93 18.14 1.45
C GLN A 38 2.35 18.67 1.21
N SER A 39 3.20 18.62 2.25
CA SER A 39 4.56 19.21 2.23
C SER A 39 5.61 18.34 1.55
N ASP A 40 5.32 17.05 1.30
CA ASP A 40 6.28 16.09 0.74
C ASP A 40 5.55 15.14 -0.22
N LEU A 41 5.66 15.42 -1.52
CA LEU A 41 5.10 14.62 -2.59
C LEU A 41 6.19 13.66 -3.09
N GLN A 42 6.07 12.38 -2.75
CA GLN A 42 7.04 11.37 -3.16
C GLN A 42 6.77 10.91 -4.59
N LEU A 43 7.72 11.13 -5.48
CA LEU A 43 7.79 10.45 -6.78
C LEU A 43 8.20 9.00 -6.54
N GLN A 44 7.42 8.05 -7.06
CA GLN A 44 7.77 6.63 -7.03
C GLN A 44 9.12 6.42 -7.74
N GLY A 45 10.01 5.63 -7.14
CA GLY A 45 11.36 5.42 -7.64
C GLY A 45 11.37 4.83 -9.06
N ALA A 46 12.07 5.50 -9.98
CA ALA A 46 12.37 4.94 -11.29
C ALA A 46 13.40 3.81 -11.12
N ASN A 47 13.05 2.59 -11.52
CA ASN A 47 13.99 1.47 -11.53
C ASN A 47 14.80 1.50 -12.83
N MET A 48 16.08 1.86 -12.73
CA MET A 48 17.03 1.77 -13.84
C MET A 48 17.39 0.29 -14.09
N GLY A 49 17.28 -0.17 -15.33
CA GLY A 49 17.66 -1.54 -15.73
C GLY A 49 16.54 -2.57 -15.73
N SER A 50 15.27 -2.17 -15.54
CA SER A 50 14.14 -3.07 -15.73
C SER A 50 14.06 -3.57 -17.18
N PRO A 51 13.87 -4.87 -17.41
CA PRO A 51 13.79 -5.41 -18.77
C PRO A 51 12.53 -4.92 -19.48
N ILE A 52 12.67 -4.55 -20.76
CA ILE A 52 11.53 -4.25 -21.63
C ILE A 52 10.88 -5.58 -22.02
N VAL A 53 9.60 -5.72 -21.73
CA VAL A 53 8.83 -6.92 -22.08
C VAL A 53 8.58 -6.95 -23.59
N HIS A 54 8.81 -8.09 -24.22
CA HIS A 54 8.32 -8.40 -25.55
C HIS A 54 7.22 -9.46 -25.44
N GLY A 55 6.22 -9.42 -26.32
CA GLY A 55 5.11 -10.35 -26.21
C GLY A 55 4.37 -10.61 -27.52
N TYR A 56 3.50 -11.62 -27.46
CA TYR A 56 2.65 -12.10 -28.53
C TYR A 56 1.26 -12.37 -27.95
N GLY A 57 0.20 -12.25 -28.76
CA GLY A 57 -1.18 -12.35 -28.31
C GLY A 57 -1.61 -11.21 -27.37
N LYS A 58 -2.25 -11.53 -26.25
CA LYS A 58 -2.68 -10.60 -25.21
C LYS A 58 -1.95 -10.86 -23.91
N ALA A 59 -1.40 -9.82 -23.29
CA ALA A 59 -0.77 -9.96 -21.98
C ALA A 59 -0.95 -8.74 -21.10
N ARG A 60 -0.99 -8.97 -19.78
CA ARG A 60 -0.89 -7.90 -18.79
C ARG A 60 0.58 -7.55 -18.55
N VAL A 61 0.93 -6.29 -18.75
CA VAL A 61 2.30 -5.78 -18.60
C VAL A 61 2.29 -4.60 -17.62
N THR A 62 3.18 -4.63 -16.64
CA THR A 62 3.39 -3.51 -15.71
C THR A 62 4.24 -2.44 -16.37
N GLY A 63 3.77 -1.19 -16.33
CA GLY A 63 4.50 -0.08 -16.92
C GLY A 63 5.51 0.55 -15.97
N ASN A 64 6.52 1.21 -16.54
CA ASN A 64 7.56 1.95 -15.82
C ASN A 64 7.54 3.42 -16.23
N ILE A 65 7.66 4.34 -15.27
CA ILE A 65 7.68 5.77 -15.55
C ILE A 65 9.00 6.14 -16.24
N ILE A 66 8.93 6.79 -17.40
CA ILE A 66 10.08 7.26 -18.19
C ILE A 66 10.21 8.78 -18.28
N TRP A 67 9.14 9.50 -17.95
CA TRP A 67 9.11 10.96 -17.89
C TRP A 67 7.98 11.41 -16.95
N GLY A 68 8.12 12.58 -16.32
CA GLY A 68 7.08 13.15 -15.48
C GLY A 68 7.30 14.62 -15.15
N THR A 69 6.22 15.37 -14.99
CA THR A 69 6.26 16.76 -14.55
C THR A 69 6.37 16.85 -13.03
N LYS A 70 6.65 18.05 -12.53
CA LYS A 70 6.33 18.38 -11.13
C LYS A 70 4.82 18.31 -10.92
N PHE A 71 4.41 18.06 -9.69
CA PHE A 71 3.01 18.13 -9.29
C PHE A 71 2.49 19.57 -9.48
N THR A 72 1.36 19.70 -10.16
CA THR A 72 0.65 20.97 -10.33
C THR A 72 -0.43 21.06 -9.26
N GLU A 73 -0.33 22.05 -8.40
CA GLU A 73 -1.27 22.33 -7.33
C GLU A 73 -2.44 23.16 -7.87
N HIS A 74 -3.66 22.64 -7.76
CA HIS A 74 -4.89 23.36 -8.07
C HIS A 74 -5.50 23.87 -6.78
N ILE A 75 -5.71 25.18 -6.73
CA ILE A 75 -6.25 25.88 -5.58
C ILE A 75 -7.67 26.30 -5.92
N ARG A 76 -8.67 25.62 -5.35
CA ARG A 76 -10.07 25.98 -5.52
C ARG A 76 -10.58 26.71 -4.30
N THR A 77 -10.80 28.01 -4.46
CA THR A 77 -11.38 28.88 -3.43
C THR A 77 -12.89 28.98 -3.62
N THR A 78 -13.67 28.41 -2.70
CA THR A 78 -15.13 28.51 -2.70
C THR A 78 -15.57 29.41 -1.55
N THR A 79 -16.23 30.52 -1.88
CA THR A 79 -16.72 31.49 -0.90
C THR A 79 -18.22 31.29 -0.68
N ARG A 80 -18.62 30.90 0.53
CA ARG A 80 -20.03 30.85 0.96
C ARG A 80 -20.32 31.99 1.93
N THR A 81 -21.26 32.85 1.55
CA THR A 81 -21.74 33.93 2.39
C THR A 81 -23.09 33.54 3.01
N ALA A 82 -23.14 33.43 4.33
CA ALA A 82 -24.35 33.20 5.10
C ALA A 82 -24.71 34.46 5.89
N THR A 83 -25.93 34.96 5.71
CA THR A 83 -26.45 36.11 6.47
C THR A 83 -27.50 35.60 7.46
N THR A 84 -27.22 35.70 8.76
CA THR A 84 -28.19 35.37 9.81
C THR A 84 -28.81 36.66 10.35
N ARG A 85 -30.16 36.67 10.44
CA ARG A 85 -30.93 37.75 11.09
C ARG A 85 -31.47 37.21 12.41
N SER A 86 -30.97 37.69 13.54
CA SER A 86 -31.58 37.40 14.85
C SER A 86 -32.58 38.50 15.22
N ARG A 87 -33.75 38.11 15.76
CA ARG A 87 -34.78 39.03 16.27
C ARG A 87 -34.81 38.87 17.79
N GLY A 88 -34.12 39.76 18.50
CA GLY A 88 -34.11 39.83 19.97
C GLY A 88 -35.34 40.57 20.52
N GLY A 89 -35.92 40.05 21.62
CA GLY A 89 -37.06 40.63 22.31
C GLY A 89 -36.71 41.83 23.21
N LYS A 90 -37.63 42.81 23.20
CA LYS A 90 -37.84 44.00 24.06
C LYS A 90 -36.61 44.74 24.62
N GLY A 91 -36.30 45.86 23.94
CA GLY A 91 -35.62 47.02 24.52
C GLY A 91 -34.49 47.55 23.66
N GLY A 92 -34.79 48.48 22.75
CA GLY A 92 -33.78 49.22 21.97
C GLY A 92 -33.75 48.85 20.48
N HIS A 93 -34.04 49.84 19.63
CA HIS A 93 -34.03 49.73 18.17
C HIS A 93 -32.61 49.65 17.60
N HIS A 94 -32.00 48.46 17.50
CA HIS A 94 -30.91 48.21 16.56
C HIS A 94 -30.94 46.75 16.06
N SER A 95 -31.17 46.55 14.75
CA SER A 95 -31.01 45.25 14.10
C SER A 95 -29.54 45.06 13.73
N SER A 96 -28.84 44.11 14.37
CA SER A 96 -27.52 43.68 13.91
C SER A 96 -27.68 42.51 12.93
N SER A 97 -27.29 42.71 11.67
CA SER A 97 -27.09 41.62 10.72
C SER A 97 -25.67 41.12 10.83
N SER A 98 -25.48 39.82 11.10
CA SER A 98 -24.18 39.15 11.02
C SER A 98 -24.09 38.49 9.65
N THR A 99 -23.06 38.85 8.88
CA THR A 99 -22.73 38.18 7.61
C THR A 99 -21.43 37.43 7.81
N THR A 100 -21.49 36.10 7.74
CA THR A 100 -20.32 35.22 7.83
C THR A 100 -19.96 34.78 6.43
N THR A 101 -18.73 35.10 6.01
CA THR A 101 -18.19 34.70 4.72
C THR A 101 -17.12 33.64 4.97
N ILE A 102 -17.41 32.40 4.59
CA ILE A 102 -16.47 31.27 4.69
C ILE A 102 -15.81 31.09 3.34
N THR A 103 -14.49 31.23 3.31
CA THR A 103 -13.66 30.99 2.12
C THR A 103 -12.92 29.67 2.32
N THR A 104 -13.33 28.61 1.61
CA THR A 104 -12.68 27.30 1.65
C THR A 104 -11.76 27.14 0.45
N THR A 105 -10.47 26.98 0.70
CA THR A 105 -9.40 26.76 -0.26
C THR A 105 -9.04 25.27 -0.26
N THR A 106 -9.51 24.53 -1.27
CA THR A 106 -9.20 23.09 -1.45
C THR A 106 -7.99 22.94 -2.35
N TYR A 107 -7.02 22.14 -1.94
CA TYR A 107 -5.86 21.73 -2.72
C TYR A 107 -6.13 20.38 -3.37
N SER A 108 -6.04 20.31 -4.69
CA SER A 108 -5.90 19.05 -5.43
C SER A 108 -4.60 19.08 -6.22
N TYR A 109 -3.98 17.92 -6.39
CA TYR A 109 -2.73 17.80 -7.13
C TYR A 109 -2.99 17.05 -8.42
N THR A 110 -2.48 17.57 -9.52
CA THR A 110 -2.43 16.83 -10.79
C THR A 110 -0.99 16.66 -11.22
N VAL A 111 -0.68 15.52 -11.83
CA VAL A 111 0.64 15.26 -12.41
C VAL A 111 0.49 14.69 -13.81
N SER A 112 1.39 15.08 -14.71
CA SER A 112 1.49 14.49 -16.04
C SER A 112 2.75 13.64 -16.11
N PHE A 113 2.66 12.44 -16.68
CA PHE A 113 3.79 11.51 -16.74
C PHE A 113 3.65 10.54 -17.91
N ALA A 114 4.77 10.00 -18.38
CA ALA A 114 4.82 9.00 -19.43
C ALA A 114 5.27 7.66 -18.87
N VAL A 115 4.57 6.61 -19.28
CA VAL A 115 4.78 5.24 -18.82
C VAL A 115 5.18 4.37 -20.00
N ALA A 116 6.40 3.82 -19.97
CA ALA A 116 6.85 2.77 -20.86
C ALA A 116 6.16 1.45 -20.51
N ILE A 117 5.61 0.77 -21.52
CA ILE A 117 4.81 -0.43 -21.32
C ILE A 117 5.59 -1.66 -21.78
N CYS A 118 5.91 -1.73 -23.08
CA CYS A 118 6.58 -2.89 -23.67
C CYS A 118 7.26 -2.52 -25.00
N ALA A 119 7.99 -3.47 -25.58
CA ALA A 119 8.49 -3.34 -26.94
C ALA A 119 7.31 -3.30 -27.93
N GLY A 120 7.33 -2.33 -28.85
CA GLY A 120 6.35 -2.19 -29.92
C GLY A 120 6.76 -2.93 -31.21
N PRO A 121 5.92 -2.86 -32.26
CA PRO A 121 4.61 -2.23 -32.26
C PRO A 121 3.54 -3.07 -31.55
N ILE A 122 2.66 -2.41 -30.80
CA ILE A 122 1.43 -3.02 -30.25
C ILE A 122 0.21 -2.67 -31.12
N THR A 123 -0.83 -3.50 -31.06
CA THR A 123 -2.09 -3.22 -31.74
C THR A 123 -2.92 -2.22 -30.95
N ASP A 124 -3.12 -2.49 -29.66
CA ASP A 124 -3.95 -1.65 -28.77
C ASP A 124 -3.75 -1.99 -27.28
N ILE A 125 -4.35 -1.17 -26.40
CA ILE A 125 -4.50 -1.44 -24.96
C ILE A 125 -5.99 -1.51 -24.64
N THR A 126 -6.43 -2.63 -24.07
CA THR A 126 -7.85 -2.92 -23.83
C THR A 126 -8.32 -2.62 -22.41
N ARG A 127 -7.46 -2.85 -21.41
CA ARG A 127 -7.75 -2.63 -19.99
C ARG A 127 -6.54 -2.01 -19.29
N ILE A 128 -6.78 -1.21 -18.26
CA ILE A 128 -5.74 -0.57 -17.45
C ILE A 128 -6.10 -0.77 -15.99
N TRP A 129 -5.11 -1.06 -15.16
CA TRP A 129 -5.26 -1.15 -13.70
C TRP A 129 -4.33 -0.16 -13.02
N ALA A 130 -4.83 0.49 -11.97
CA ALA A 130 -4.09 1.35 -11.06
C ALA A 130 -4.10 0.74 -9.65
N ASP A 131 -2.92 0.51 -9.07
CA ASP A 131 -2.74 -0.16 -7.77
C ASP A 131 -3.51 -1.50 -7.65
N GLY A 132 -3.62 -2.21 -8.78
CA GLY A 132 -4.31 -3.51 -8.89
C GLY A 132 -5.81 -3.42 -9.19
N VAL A 133 -6.43 -2.24 -9.11
CA VAL A 133 -7.85 -2.03 -9.41
C VAL A 133 -8.02 -1.58 -10.86
N GLU A 134 -8.95 -2.19 -11.59
CA GLU A 134 -9.24 -1.80 -12.97
C GLU A 134 -9.86 -0.41 -13.01
N ILE A 135 -9.34 0.46 -13.87
CA ILE A 135 -9.90 1.79 -14.12
C ILE A 135 -10.67 1.76 -15.45
N ASN A 136 -11.85 2.36 -15.47
CA ASN A 136 -12.66 2.42 -16.68
C ASN A 136 -12.12 3.52 -17.62
N THR A 137 -11.36 3.11 -18.62
CA THR A 137 -10.72 4.01 -19.60
C THR A 137 -11.65 4.53 -20.67
N ARG A 138 -12.88 3.99 -20.77
CA ARG A 138 -13.90 4.51 -21.71
C ARG A 138 -14.52 5.82 -21.23
N ASP A 139 -14.31 6.16 -19.97
CA ASP A 139 -14.70 7.44 -19.41
C ASP A 139 -13.49 8.39 -19.41
N SER A 140 -13.47 9.31 -20.38
CA SER A 140 -12.41 10.31 -20.51
C SER A 140 -12.34 11.28 -19.32
N SER A 141 -13.33 11.28 -18.41
CA SER A 141 -13.26 12.04 -17.17
C SER A 141 -12.32 11.43 -16.13
N VAL A 142 -11.99 10.15 -16.26
CA VAL A 142 -11.10 9.42 -15.33
C VAL A 142 -9.62 9.66 -15.67
N MET A 143 -9.28 9.71 -16.96
CA MET A 143 -7.87 9.76 -17.40
C MET A 143 -7.72 10.31 -18.83
N ASP A 144 -7.06 11.44 -18.98
CA ASP A 144 -6.63 11.96 -20.30
C ASP A 144 -5.26 11.38 -20.66
N TYR A 145 -5.17 10.70 -21.80
CA TYR A 145 -3.94 10.06 -22.24
C TYR A 145 -3.73 10.06 -23.76
N THR A 146 -2.46 10.00 -24.17
CA THR A 146 -2.04 9.70 -25.55
C THR A 146 -1.30 8.35 -25.55
N LEU A 147 -1.74 7.40 -26.38
CA LEU A 147 -1.06 6.11 -26.55
C LEU A 147 -0.14 6.14 -27.78
N TYR A 148 1.13 5.79 -27.58
CA TYR A 148 2.09 5.53 -28.64
C TYR A 148 2.32 4.03 -28.77
N LYS A 149 2.11 3.51 -29.98
CA LYS A 149 2.12 2.05 -30.22
C LYS A 149 3.52 1.46 -30.33
N GLY A 150 4.56 2.29 -30.39
CA GLY A 150 5.95 1.83 -30.43
C GLY A 150 6.42 1.41 -31.82
N ASP A 151 5.88 1.99 -32.88
CA ASP A 151 6.44 1.79 -34.23
C ASP A 151 7.73 2.63 -34.42
N GLU A 152 8.52 2.26 -35.43
CA GLU A 152 9.78 2.94 -35.75
C GLU A 152 9.59 4.33 -36.39
N SER A 153 8.39 4.62 -36.89
CA SER A 153 8.06 5.91 -37.51
C SER A 153 7.51 6.94 -36.54
N GLN A 154 7.26 6.56 -35.29
CA GLN A 154 6.63 7.43 -34.32
C GLN A 154 7.48 8.67 -34.02
N MET A 155 6.79 9.76 -33.76
CA MET A 155 7.38 11.08 -33.47
C MET A 155 7.34 11.35 -31.96
N PRO A 156 8.17 12.29 -31.46
CA PRO A 156 8.08 12.75 -30.07
C PRO A 156 6.69 13.24 -29.71
N ASP A 157 6.30 13.08 -28.43
CA ASP A 157 4.99 13.52 -27.97
C ASP A 157 4.90 15.06 -27.94
N PRO A 158 3.91 15.68 -28.61
CA PRO A 158 3.80 17.14 -28.67
C PRO A 158 3.54 17.82 -27.33
N PHE A 159 2.90 17.13 -26.37
CA PHE A 159 2.64 17.68 -25.03
C PHE A 159 3.94 17.72 -24.22
N ILE A 160 4.76 16.67 -24.28
CA ILE A 160 6.09 16.66 -23.68
C ILE A 160 6.99 17.71 -24.37
N GLU A 161 6.98 17.81 -25.70
CA GLU A 161 7.75 18.84 -26.42
C GLU A 161 7.32 20.27 -26.05
N GLY A 162 6.03 20.48 -25.76
CA GLY A 162 5.53 21.76 -25.26
C GLY A 162 6.12 22.16 -23.90
N ILE A 163 6.56 21.19 -23.09
CA ILE A 163 7.11 21.40 -21.74
C ILE A 163 8.64 21.44 -21.77
N GLU A 164 9.28 20.46 -22.40
CA GLU A 164 10.75 20.29 -22.42
C GLU A 164 11.44 21.10 -23.56
N GLY A 165 10.64 21.63 -24.49
CA GLY A 165 11.12 22.31 -25.70
C GLY A 165 11.27 21.37 -26.89
N GLY A 166 10.89 21.87 -28.07
CA GLY A 166 10.94 21.10 -29.32
C GLY A 166 12.35 20.58 -29.63
N GLY A 167 12.44 19.29 -29.98
CA GLY A 167 13.71 18.62 -30.27
C GLY A 167 14.48 18.08 -29.06
N ASN A 168 14.04 18.35 -27.83
CA ASN A 168 14.65 17.79 -26.61
C ASN A 168 13.98 16.49 -26.13
N VAL A 169 12.92 16.04 -26.82
CA VAL A 169 12.11 14.88 -26.41
C VAL A 169 12.44 13.68 -27.31
N PRO A 170 12.84 12.53 -26.73
CA PRO A 170 12.99 11.31 -27.50
C PRO A 170 11.66 10.85 -28.08
N ALA A 171 11.66 10.35 -29.31
CA ALA A 171 10.49 9.70 -29.90
C ALA A 171 10.21 8.30 -29.33
N TYR A 172 11.12 7.77 -28.50
CA TYR A 172 11.05 6.41 -27.94
C TYR A 172 10.70 5.32 -28.96
N ARG A 173 11.22 5.41 -30.20
CA ARG A 173 10.91 4.47 -31.30
C ARG A 173 11.17 3.02 -30.88
N GLY A 174 10.28 2.12 -31.31
CA GLY A 174 10.31 0.71 -30.92
C GLY A 174 9.76 0.43 -29.51
N LEU A 175 9.35 1.45 -28.74
CA LEU A 175 8.77 1.31 -27.40
C LEU A 175 7.33 1.80 -27.40
N ALA A 176 6.41 0.93 -26.98
CA ALA A 176 5.04 1.32 -26.69
C ALA A 176 5.00 2.03 -25.33
N TYR A 177 4.46 3.24 -25.30
CA TYR A 177 4.37 4.06 -24.10
C TYR A 177 3.09 4.89 -24.11
N MET A 178 2.65 5.31 -22.94
CA MET A 178 1.43 6.11 -22.79
C MET A 178 1.76 7.38 -22.00
N VAL A 179 1.35 8.52 -22.53
CA VAL A 179 1.49 9.83 -21.89
C VAL A 179 0.18 10.18 -21.23
N ILE A 180 0.20 10.34 -19.92
CA ILE A 180 -0.96 10.65 -19.08
C ILE A 180 -0.88 12.11 -18.70
N LYS A 181 -1.97 12.84 -18.91
CA LYS A 181 -2.02 14.29 -18.72
C LYS A 181 -2.89 14.62 -17.52
N ASN A 182 -2.35 15.46 -16.64
CA ASN A 182 -3.06 16.06 -15.51
C ASN A 182 -3.87 15.06 -14.67
N LEU A 183 -3.31 13.88 -14.38
CA LEU A 183 -3.98 12.87 -13.57
C LEU A 183 -4.20 13.42 -12.16
N ASP A 184 -5.44 13.42 -11.67
CA ASP A 184 -5.76 13.75 -10.29
C ASP A 184 -5.31 12.61 -9.37
N ILE A 185 -4.35 12.92 -8.49
CA ILE A 185 -3.74 11.93 -7.58
C ILE A 185 -4.38 11.90 -6.19
N ALA A 186 -5.41 12.71 -5.94
CA ALA A 186 -6.10 12.71 -4.65
C ALA A 186 -6.70 11.32 -4.34
N ALA A 187 -7.27 10.66 -5.35
CA ALA A 187 -7.82 9.30 -5.24
C ALA A 187 -6.74 8.24 -4.96
N PHE A 188 -5.48 8.54 -5.27
CA PHE A 188 -4.35 7.62 -5.09
C PHE A 188 -3.51 7.99 -3.86
N GLY A 189 -4.02 8.80 -2.92
CA GLY A 189 -3.27 9.21 -1.73
C GLY A 189 -2.08 10.12 -2.07
N ASN A 190 -2.25 11.02 -3.04
CA ASN A 190 -1.27 12.01 -3.48
C ASN A 190 0.08 11.41 -3.94
N ARG A 191 0.05 10.23 -4.57
CA ARG A 191 1.18 9.62 -5.27
C ARG A 191 0.78 9.19 -6.68
N ILE A 192 1.76 8.93 -7.52
CA ILE A 192 1.53 8.28 -8.81
C ILE A 192 1.21 6.79 -8.55
N PRO A 193 0.07 6.26 -9.03
CA PRO A 193 -0.28 4.86 -8.84
C PRO A 193 0.59 3.92 -9.70
N ALA A 194 0.75 2.68 -9.27
CA ALA A 194 1.37 1.64 -10.07
C ALA A 194 0.41 1.21 -11.19
N LEU A 195 0.82 1.41 -12.46
CA LEU A 195 -0.02 1.12 -13.62
C LEU A 195 0.37 -0.19 -14.31
N SER A 196 -0.64 -0.98 -14.68
CA SER A 196 -0.48 -2.15 -15.55
C SER A 196 -1.53 -2.15 -16.66
N PHE A 197 -1.19 -2.75 -17.79
CA PHE A 197 -1.90 -2.62 -19.06
C PHE A 197 -2.17 -3.97 -19.68
N GLU A 198 -3.37 -4.22 -20.17
CA GLU A 198 -3.68 -5.35 -21.04
C GLU A 198 -3.31 -4.97 -22.47
N VAL A 199 -2.18 -5.48 -22.93
CA VAL A 199 -1.60 -5.16 -24.24
C VAL A 199 -2.01 -6.22 -25.25
N GLN A 200 -2.52 -5.78 -26.40
CA GLN A 200 -2.71 -6.61 -27.58
C GLN A 200 -1.51 -6.46 -28.52
N PHE A 201 -0.79 -7.55 -28.74
CA PHE A 201 0.28 -7.65 -29.73
C PHE A 201 -0.28 -8.09 -31.09
N PRO A 202 0.39 -7.72 -32.20
CA PRO A 202 -0.12 -7.96 -33.55
C PRO A 202 -0.04 -9.42 -34.02
N GLU A 203 0.80 -10.23 -33.38
CA GLU A 203 1.04 -11.62 -33.77
C GLU A 203 0.64 -12.57 -32.64
N ASN A 204 -0.03 -13.65 -32.97
CA ASN A 204 -0.46 -14.69 -32.03
C ASN A 204 -0.35 -16.12 -32.62
N HIS A 205 0.00 -16.30 -33.89
CA HIS A 205 0.19 -17.62 -34.50
C HIS A 205 1.54 -18.21 -34.10
N VAL A 206 1.52 -19.43 -33.57
CA VAL A 206 2.72 -20.13 -33.08
C VAL A 206 3.76 -20.26 -34.19
N SER A 207 3.34 -20.58 -35.42
CA SER A 207 4.23 -20.72 -36.57
C SER A 207 5.02 -19.44 -36.88
N ASN A 208 4.34 -18.29 -36.87
CA ASN A 208 4.97 -16.99 -37.09
C ASN A 208 5.86 -16.57 -35.92
N ILE A 209 5.47 -16.88 -34.69
CA ILE A 209 6.29 -16.62 -33.49
C ILE A 209 7.61 -17.38 -33.60
N ILE A 210 7.57 -18.68 -33.94
CA ILE A 210 8.78 -19.50 -34.16
C ILE A 210 9.67 -18.86 -35.23
N ARG A 211 9.10 -18.50 -36.39
CA ARG A 211 9.86 -17.84 -37.47
C ARG A 211 10.52 -16.54 -37.01
N LYS A 212 9.81 -15.69 -36.25
CA LYS A 212 10.36 -14.44 -35.71
C LYS A 212 11.49 -14.68 -34.72
N ILE A 213 11.34 -15.65 -33.81
CA ILE A 213 12.37 -16.02 -32.84
C ILE A 213 13.61 -16.56 -33.57
N SER A 214 13.44 -17.42 -34.57
CA SER A 214 14.55 -17.95 -35.36
C SER A 214 15.27 -16.87 -36.18
N GLN A 215 14.53 -15.94 -36.77
CA GLN A 215 15.10 -14.78 -37.47
C GLN A 215 15.90 -13.88 -36.51
N ALA A 216 15.36 -13.61 -35.31
CA ALA A 216 16.07 -12.85 -34.28
C ALA A 216 17.34 -13.56 -33.78
N ALA A 217 17.37 -14.90 -33.85
CA ALA A 217 18.56 -15.71 -33.58
C ALA A 217 19.58 -15.71 -34.73
N GLY A 218 19.30 -15.03 -35.86
CA GLY A 218 20.18 -14.94 -37.02
C GLY A 218 20.02 -16.08 -38.02
N ILE A 219 18.96 -16.88 -37.93
CA ILE A 219 18.66 -17.97 -38.86
C ILE A 219 17.78 -17.42 -39.99
N PRO A 220 18.24 -17.45 -41.26
CA PRO A 220 17.44 -17.00 -42.40
C PRO A 220 16.10 -17.74 -42.49
N GLY A 221 15.03 -17.03 -42.85
CA GLY A 221 13.69 -17.62 -42.93
C GLY A 221 13.56 -18.82 -43.88
N GLU A 222 14.41 -18.87 -44.92
CA GLU A 222 14.47 -19.99 -45.88
C GLU A 222 15.02 -21.29 -45.28
N GLN A 223 15.77 -21.17 -44.18
CA GLN A 223 16.31 -22.29 -43.41
C GLN A 223 15.34 -22.76 -42.32
N VAL A 224 14.15 -22.17 -42.19
CA VAL A 224 13.16 -22.55 -41.18
C VAL A 224 11.88 -23.03 -41.87
N SER A 225 11.60 -24.33 -41.75
CA SER A 225 10.31 -24.92 -42.13
C SER A 225 9.43 -25.04 -40.90
N VAL A 226 8.17 -24.64 -40.99
CA VAL A 226 7.15 -24.89 -39.97
C VAL A 226 5.95 -25.49 -40.70
N GLU A 227 5.56 -26.69 -40.29
CA GLU A 227 4.61 -27.53 -41.02
C GLU A 227 3.45 -27.92 -40.10
N GLY A 228 2.19 -27.88 -40.58
CA GLY A 228 1.04 -28.41 -39.85
C GLY A 228 0.66 -27.68 -38.55
N MET A 229 1.11 -26.44 -38.37
CA MET A 229 0.88 -25.62 -37.15
C MET A 229 0.23 -24.26 -37.45
N ASP A 230 -0.32 -24.06 -38.66
CA ASP A 230 -0.82 -22.75 -39.10
C ASP A 230 -2.01 -22.23 -38.27
N ASP A 231 -2.86 -23.15 -37.80
CA ASP A 231 -4.04 -22.83 -36.99
C ASP A 231 -3.74 -22.67 -35.49
N TRP A 232 -2.50 -22.91 -35.06
CA TRP A 232 -2.15 -22.86 -33.64
C TRP A 232 -1.89 -21.42 -33.22
N THR A 233 -2.64 -20.96 -32.21
CA THR A 233 -2.52 -19.60 -31.68
C THR A 233 -2.29 -19.62 -30.18
N VAL A 234 -1.49 -18.65 -29.70
CA VAL A 234 -1.34 -18.36 -28.27
C VAL A 234 -2.41 -17.35 -27.85
N TYR A 235 -2.98 -17.52 -26.66
CA TYR A 235 -3.74 -16.42 -26.06
C TYR A 235 -2.78 -15.27 -25.71
N GLY A 236 -1.68 -15.60 -25.05
CA GLY A 236 -0.62 -14.64 -24.75
C GLY A 236 0.70 -15.33 -24.41
N PHE A 237 1.81 -14.71 -24.78
CA PHE A 237 3.16 -15.18 -24.47
C PHE A 237 4.06 -13.97 -24.25
N THR A 238 4.70 -13.88 -23.09
CA THR A 238 5.61 -12.78 -22.77
C THR A 238 7.03 -13.27 -22.49
N VAL A 239 7.99 -12.43 -22.87
CA VAL A 239 9.41 -12.64 -22.64
C VAL A 239 9.96 -11.37 -22.02
N ALA A 240 10.55 -11.50 -20.84
CA ALA A 240 11.22 -10.43 -20.13
C ALA A 240 12.64 -10.86 -19.75
N GLY A 241 13.59 -9.94 -19.86
CA GLY A 241 14.99 -10.15 -19.52
C GLY A 241 15.77 -10.94 -20.55
N ASN A 242 17.01 -11.30 -20.19
CA ASN A 242 17.93 -12.03 -21.06
C ASN A 242 17.60 -13.53 -21.06
N LYS A 243 16.56 -13.93 -21.80
CA LYS A 243 16.27 -15.33 -22.12
C LYS A 243 16.85 -15.72 -23.47
N THR A 244 17.39 -16.93 -23.58
CA THR A 244 17.90 -17.45 -24.86
C THR A 244 16.73 -17.71 -25.82
N PHE A 245 16.93 -17.53 -27.12
CA PHE A 245 15.91 -17.82 -28.13
C PHE A 245 15.42 -19.27 -28.06
N ARG A 246 16.31 -20.23 -27.74
CA ARG A 246 15.95 -21.63 -27.50
C ARG A 246 14.94 -21.77 -26.35
N SER A 247 15.19 -21.12 -25.21
CA SER A 247 14.27 -21.21 -24.06
C SER A 247 12.87 -20.65 -24.36
N GLN A 248 12.75 -19.70 -25.31
CA GLN A 248 11.46 -19.17 -25.74
C GLN A 248 10.69 -20.21 -26.57
N ILE A 249 11.39 -20.95 -27.45
CA ILE A 249 10.79 -22.06 -28.21
C ILE A 249 10.40 -23.20 -27.25
N GLU A 250 11.24 -23.55 -26.28
CA GLU A 250 10.93 -24.57 -25.27
C GLU A 250 9.70 -24.16 -24.42
N ALA A 251 9.55 -22.86 -24.11
CA ALA A 251 8.35 -22.36 -23.45
C ALA A 251 7.09 -22.55 -24.32
N LEU A 252 7.17 -22.34 -25.64
CA LEU A 252 6.07 -22.68 -26.56
C LEU A 252 5.81 -24.18 -26.59
N GLN A 253 6.86 -25.01 -26.61
CA GLN A 253 6.73 -26.47 -26.57
C GLN A 253 6.05 -26.97 -25.29
N SER A 254 6.14 -26.23 -24.17
CA SER A 254 5.43 -26.60 -22.94
C SER A 254 3.90 -26.66 -23.14
N GLY A 255 3.33 -25.72 -23.90
CA GLY A 255 1.89 -25.64 -24.18
C GLY A 255 1.47 -26.36 -25.47
N PHE A 256 2.31 -26.32 -26.51
CA PHE A 256 2.03 -26.84 -27.84
C PHE A 256 2.91 -28.06 -28.14
N PRO A 257 2.34 -29.20 -28.56
CA PRO A 257 3.09 -30.43 -28.79
C PRO A 257 3.76 -30.40 -30.16
N PHE A 258 4.92 -29.78 -30.27
CA PHE A 258 5.73 -29.78 -31.49
C PHE A 258 7.21 -30.06 -31.21
N GLU A 259 7.89 -30.57 -32.23
CA GLU A 259 9.31 -30.89 -32.22
C GLU A 259 10.04 -30.05 -33.25
N GLY A 260 11.35 -29.84 -33.02
CA GLY A 260 12.23 -29.13 -33.93
C GLY A 260 13.51 -29.92 -34.14
N PHE A 261 13.85 -30.22 -35.39
CA PHE A 261 15.07 -30.95 -35.76
C PHE A 261 15.69 -30.36 -37.03
N GLU A 262 16.94 -30.70 -37.29
CA GLU A 262 17.64 -30.31 -38.50
C GLU A 262 17.47 -31.39 -39.58
N TYR A 263 17.01 -30.98 -40.77
CA TYR A 263 16.91 -31.82 -41.95
C TYR A 263 17.32 -31.04 -43.21
N ASP A 264 18.23 -31.61 -43.99
CA ASP A 264 18.70 -31.04 -45.26
C ASP A 264 19.16 -29.57 -45.14
N GLY A 265 19.88 -29.24 -44.07
CA GLY A 265 20.37 -27.89 -43.79
C GLY A 265 19.27 -26.87 -43.41
N LYS A 266 18.05 -27.35 -43.10
CA LYS A 266 16.94 -26.55 -42.57
C LYS A 266 16.55 -27.05 -41.19
N ILE A 267 16.03 -26.16 -40.36
CA ILE A 267 15.36 -26.52 -39.12
C ILE A 267 13.88 -26.69 -39.43
N VAL A 268 13.36 -27.88 -39.23
CA VAL A 268 11.96 -28.24 -39.46
C VAL A 268 11.26 -28.32 -38.12
N PHE A 269 10.17 -27.56 -37.98
CA PHE A 269 9.24 -27.64 -36.86
C PHE A 269 7.92 -28.27 -37.32
N HIS A 270 7.47 -29.30 -36.62
CA HIS A 270 6.23 -30.01 -36.93
C HIS A 270 5.55 -30.52 -35.65
N PRO A 271 4.23 -30.80 -35.65
CA PRO A 271 3.55 -31.37 -34.51
C PRO A 271 4.15 -32.72 -34.10
N SER A 272 4.29 -32.95 -32.80
CA SER A 272 4.81 -34.21 -32.26
C SER A 272 3.96 -35.39 -32.72
N GLY A 273 4.62 -36.40 -33.27
CA GLY A 273 3.95 -37.59 -33.81
C GLY A 273 3.21 -37.36 -35.13
N ALA A 274 3.39 -36.21 -35.80
CA ALA A 274 2.88 -35.99 -37.16
C ALA A 274 3.75 -36.71 -38.20
N GLY A 275 3.11 -37.07 -39.32
CA GLY A 275 3.72 -37.78 -40.45
C GLY A 275 3.31 -39.24 -40.53
N ASP A 276 3.49 -39.82 -41.72
CA ASP A 276 3.25 -41.25 -41.94
C ASP A 276 4.34 -42.08 -41.25
N ALA A 277 3.93 -43.12 -40.53
CA ALA A 277 4.87 -43.96 -39.81
C ALA A 277 5.69 -44.81 -40.80
N VAL A 278 7.02 -44.71 -40.72
CA VAL A 278 7.92 -45.54 -41.52
C VAL A 278 7.92 -46.97 -40.96
N ALA A 279 7.43 -47.92 -41.74
CA ALA A 279 7.41 -49.33 -41.35
C ALA A 279 8.81 -49.93 -41.44
N ILE A 280 9.36 -50.37 -40.30
CA ILE A 280 10.63 -51.08 -40.23
C ILE A 280 10.31 -52.56 -40.00
N GLU A 281 10.76 -53.41 -40.92
CA GLU A 281 10.55 -54.85 -40.84
C GLU A 281 11.57 -55.51 -39.91
N ALA A 282 11.21 -56.65 -39.33
CA ALA A 282 12.05 -57.34 -38.35
C ALA A 282 13.42 -57.75 -38.92
N GLU A 283 13.48 -58.05 -40.21
CA GLU A 283 14.69 -58.44 -40.95
C GLU A 283 15.65 -57.27 -41.16
N ASP A 284 15.14 -56.04 -41.10
CA ASP A 284 15.93 -54.81 -41.29
C ASP A 284 16.46 -54.25 -39.96
N LEU A 285 16.19 -54.89 -38.82
CA LEU A 285 16.67 -54.49 -37.50
C LEU A 285 18.00 -55.17 -37.16
N GLY A 286 18.99 -54.39 -36.71
CA GLY A 286 20.29 -54.90 -36.28
C GLY A 286 21.35 -54.95 -37.38
N ALA A 287 21.32 -53.99 -38.31
CA ALA A 287 22.30 -53.88 -39.39
C ALA A 287 23.74 -53.89 -38.85
N ALA A 288 24.61 -54.66 -39.51
CA ALA A 288 25.97 -54.95 -39.07
C ALA A 288 26.94 -55.12 -40.25
N GLU A 289 28.24 -54.91 -40.02
CA GLU A 289 29.28 -55.09 -41.04
C GLU A 289 29.61 -56.56 -41.33
N SER A 290 29.29 -57.49 -40.41
CA SER A 290 29.62 -58.91 -40.53
C SER A 290 28.36 -59.78 -40.36
N GLU A 291 28.25 -60.84 -41.17
CA GLU A 291 27.18 -61.85 -41.06
C GLU A 291 27.17 -62.58 -39.70
N ASN A 292 28.27 -62.53 -38.94
CA ASN A 292 28.39 -63.12 -37.60
C ASN A 292 28.14 -62.11 -36.47
N ASN A 293 27.20 -61.18 -36.64
CA ASN A 293 26.86 -60.25 -35.58
C ASN A 293 26.04 -60.93 -34.46
N THR A 294 26.52 -60.80 -33.22
CA THR A 294 25.84 -61.30 -32.01
C THR A 294 25.18 -60.18 -31.20
N ASP A 295 25.22 -58.93 -31.67
CA ASP A 295 24.48 -57.82 -31.06
C ASP A 295 22.97 -58.07 -31.09
N ASN A 296 22.28 -57.59 -30.05
CA ASN A 296 20.83 -57.58 -30.03
C ASN A 296 20.29 -56.68 -31.16
N THR A 297 19.44 -57.26 -32.02
CA THR A 297 18.77 -56.55 -33.12
C THR A 297 17.91 -55.38 -32.64
N LEU A 298 17.33 -55.50 -31.45
CA LEU A 298 16.56 -54.46 -30.78
C LEU A 298 16.84 -54.45 -29.27
N THR A 299 17.53 -53.43 -28.79
CA THR A 299 17.74 -53.22 -27.36
C THR A 299 16.60 -52.39 -26.79
N THR A 300 15.91 -52.90 -25.77
CA THR A 300 14.81 -52.19 -25.10
C THR A 300 15.23 -51.81 -23.69
N ILE A 301 15.21 -50.51 -23.39
CA ILE A 301 15.47 -49.95 -22.07
C ILE A 301 14.14 -49.45 -21.51
N ARG A 302 13.76 -49.93 -20.33
CA ARG A 302 12.52 -49.53 -19.68
C ARG A 302 12.84 -48.85 -18.35
N THR A 303 12.46 -47.60 -18.22
CA THR A 303 12.64 -46.82 -16.99
C THR A 303 11.78 -47.41 -15.86
N PRO A 304 12.36 -47.68 -14.68
CA PRO A 304 11.61 -48.12 -13.50
C PRO A 304 10.50 -47.14 -13.12
N GLU A 305 9.39 -47.66 -12.59
CA GLU A 305 8.24 -46.83 -12.20
C GLU A 305 8.57 -45.83 -11.08
N ILE A 306 9.52 -46.16 -10.20
CA ILE A 306 9.95 -45.30 -9.10
C ILE A 306 10.63 -44.01 -9.59
N ASP A 307 11.25 -44.06 -10.77
CA ASP A 307 11.95 -42.91 -11.35
C ASP A 307 11.00 -42.01 -12.16
N LEU A 308 9.81 -42.52 -12.53
CA LEU A 308 8.80 -41.75 -13.24
C LEU A 308 8.05 -40.78 -12.30
N PRO A 309 7.66 -39.59 -12.79
CA PRO A 309 6.93 -38.64 -11.98
C PRO A 309 5.54 -39.15 -11.62
N LYS A 310 5.17 -38.97 -10.35
CA LYS A 310 3.81 -39.18 -9.83
C LYS A 310 2.95 -37.92 -9.95
N THR A 311 3.56 -36.74 -9.85
CA THR A 311 2.87 -35.46 -9.99
C THR A 311 3.63 -34.57 -10.97
N ILE A 312 2.89 -33.96 -11.89
CA ILE A 312 3.39 -32.86 -12.73
C ILE A 312 2.71 -31.58 -12.28
N LYS A 313 3.50 -30.53 -12.04
CA LYS A 313 3.04 -29.18 -11.73
C LYS A 313 3.41 -28.26 -12.88
N LEU A 314 2.48 -27.41 -13.30
CA LEU A 314 2.68 -26.38 -14.30
C LEU A 314 2.38 -25.02 -13.67
N SER A 315 3.38 -24.15 -13.61
CA SER A 315 3.21 -22.74 -13.28
C SER A 315 2.92 -21.96 -14.56
N TYR A 316 1.85 -21.18 -14.58
CA TYR A 316 1.41 -20.39 -15.75
C TYR A 316 0.77 -19.08 -15.31
N ILE A 317 0.48 -18.19 -16.27
CA ILE A 317 -0.31 -16.99 -16.03
C ILE A 317 -1.76 -17.29 -16.42
N SER A 318 -2.71 -17.17 -15.50
CA SER A 318 -4.12 -17.50 -15.75
C SER A 318 -4.84 -16.34 -16.42
N LYS A 319 -5.43 -16.57 -17.60
CA LYS A 319 -6.32 -15.57 -18.21
C LYS A 319 -7.66 -15.44 -17.50
N ASP A 320 -8.10 -16.49 -16.79
CA ASP A 320 -9.41 -16.54 -16.13
C ASP A 320 -9.40 -15.83 -14.77
N ARG A 321 -8.21 -15.58 -14.20
CA ARG A 321 -7.97 -14.87 -12.94
C ARG A 321 -7.19 -13.56 -13.13
N ASP A 322 -7.60 -12.75 -14.11
CA ASP A 322 -7.03 -11.40 -14.37
C ASP A 322 -5.48 -11.36 -14.45
N TYR A 323 -4.89 -12.36 -15.11
CA TYR A 323 -3.44 -12.52 -15.31
C TYR A 323 -2.64 -12.77 -14.02
N GLN A 324 -3.27 -13.33 -12.99
CA GLN A 324 -2.56 -13.82 -11.81
C GLN A 324 -1.80 -15.12 -12.09
N ASN A 325 -0.77 -15.39 -11.28
CA ASN A 325 -0.04 -16.65 -11.35
C ASN A 325 -0.94 -17.82 -10.93
N GLY A 326 -1.07 -18.79 -11.82
CA GLY A 326 -1.77 -20.05 -11.60
C GLY A 326 -0.81 -21.22 -11.47
N THR A 327 -1.25 -22.26 -10.76
CA THR A 327 -0.58 -23.55 -10.75
C THR A 327 -1.60 -24.64 -11.03
N ALA A 328 -1.35 -25.44 -12.07
CA ALA A 328 -2.13 -26.63 -12.39
C ALA A 328 -1.30 -27.85 -12.03
N SER A 329 -1.95 -28.90 -11.56
CA SER A 329 -1.25 -30.16 -11.31
C SER A 329 -2.07 -31.37 -11.73
N TYR A 330 -1.36 -32.40 -12.16
CA TYR A 330 -1.93 -33.71 -12.42
C TYR A 330 -1.15 -34.76 -11.66
N THR A 331 -1.85 -35.50 -10.79
CA THR A 331 -1.28 -36.59 -10.00
C THR A 331 -1.86 -37.92 -10.44
N LYS A 332 -0.99 -38.88 -10.77
CA LYS A 332 -1.42 -40.22 -11.16
C LYS A 332 -1.74 -41.08 -9.94
N ALA A 333 -3.01 -41.40 -9.74
CA ALA A 333 -3.50 -42.16 -8.59
C ALA A 333 -2.92 -43.58 -8.44
N THR A 334 -2.54 -44.22 -9.57
CA THR A 334 -2.08 -45.62 -9.59
C THR A 334 -0.57 -45.80 -9.43
N SER A 335 0.21 -44.72 -9.36
CA SER A 335 1.67 -44.79 -9.26
C SER A 335 2.16 -44.91 -7.81
N LYS A 336 3.17 -45.77 -7.61
CA LYS A 336 3.89 -45.90 -6.33
C LYS A 336 5.08 -44.96 -6.16
N GLY A 337 5.50 -44.25 -7.22
CA GLY A 337 6.59 -43.27 -7.14
C GLY A 337 6.23 -42.06 -6.29
N VAL A 338 7.22 -41.30 -5.81
CA VAL A 338 7.00 -40.03 -5.07
C VAL A 338 7.57 -38.81 -5.82
N ASN A 339 8.12 -39.02 -7.02
CA ASN A 339 8.78 -37.97 -7.78
C ASN A 339 7.77 -36.92 -8.26
N GLU A 340 8.16 -35.66 -8.15
CA GLU A 340 7.43 -34.52 -8.68
C GLU A 340 8.27 -33.83 -9.75
N THR A 341 7.62 -33.35 -10.80
CA THR A 341 8.27 -32.54 -11.84
C THR A 341 7.50 -31.24 -12.01
N SER A 342 8.22 -30.12 -11.92
CA SER A 342 7.67 -28.79 -12.11
C SER A 342 8.11 -28.23 -13.46
N ILE A 343 7.17 -27.63 -14.18
CA ILE A 343 7.39 -26.95 -15.45
C ILE A 343 6.91 -25.52 -15.27
N ASP A 344 7.74 -24.56 -15.64
CA ASP A 344 7.38 -23.14 -15.61
C ASP A 344 7.22 -22.63 -17.04
N THR A 345 6.08 -21.99 -17.32
CA THR A 345 5.81 -21.37 -18.62
C THR A 345 5.42 -19.92 -18.45
N THR A 346 5.79 -19.08 -19.43
CA THR A 346 5.31 -17.69 -19.53
C THR A 346 4.14 -17.56 -20.51
N LEU A 347 3.56 -18.70 -20.91
CA LEU A 347 2.31 -18.73 -21.64
C LEU A 347 1.15 -18.32 -20.72
N ILE A 348 0.25 -17.54 -21.29
CA ILE A 348 -1.02 -17.17 -20.68
C ILE A 348 -2.06 -18.17 -21.15
N LEU A 349 -2.63 -18.91 -20.20
CA LEU A 349 -3.50 -20.07 -20.45
C LEU A 349 -4.79 -19.93 -19.64
N SER A 350 -5.87 -20.57 -20.09
CA SER A 350 -6.98 -20.89 -19.18
C SER A 350 -6.57 -21.93 -18.16
N ASP A 351 -7.27 -21.95 -17.03
CA ASP A 351 -7.07 -22.94 -15.99
C ASP A 351 -7.37 -24.36 -16.53
N GLY A 352 -8.33 -24.49 -17.45
CA GLY A 352 -8.65 -25.73 -18.15
C GLY A 352 -7.54 -26.20 -19.12
N GLU A 353 -6.96 -25.30 -19.91
CA GLU A 353 -5.84 -25.63 -20.81
C GLU A 353 -4.61 -26.08 -20.03
N ALA A 354 -4.28 -25.40 -18.92
CA ALA A 354 -3.15 -25.75 -18.07
C ALA A 354 -3.29 -27.17 -17.48
N ALA A 355 -4.49 -27.54 -17.03
CA ALA A 355 -4.78 -28.89 -16.56
C ALA A 355 -4.65 -29.93 -17.69
N ALA A 356 -5.17 -29.66 -18.89
CA ALA A 356 -5.04 -30.55 -20.04
C ALA A 356 -3.57 -30.76 -20.44
N ILE A 357 -2.74 -29.72 -20.38
CA ILE A 357 -1.29 -29.80 -20.64
C ILE A 357 -0.60 -30.70 -19.61
N THR A 358 -0.88 -30.54 -18.31
CA THR A 358 -0.26 -31.40 -17.27
C THR A 358 -0.67 -32.87 -17.41
N GLU A 359 -1.93 -33.15 -17.74
CA GLU A 359 -2.39 -34.52 -18.01
C GLU A 359 -1.71 -35.11 -19.24
N ARG A 360 -1.64 -34.36 -20.34
CA ARG A 360 -0.96 -34.79 -21.57
C ARG A 360 0.51 -35.09 -21.30
N ARG A 361 1.23 -34.18 -20.65
CA ARG A 361 2.65 -34.37 -20.27
C ARG A 361 2.85 -35.59 -19.38
N MET A 362 1.91 -35.87 -18.47
CA MET A 362 1.97 -37.09 -17.66
C MET A 362 1.82 -38.35 -18.51
N LYS A 363 0.88 -38.36 -19.46
CA LYS A 363 0.71 -39.49 -20.38
C LYS A 363 1.92 -39.69 -21.28
N GLU A 364 2.51 -38.61 -21.79
CA GLU A 364 3.74 -38.65 -22.61
C GLU A 364 4.91 -39.26 -21.84
N LEU A 365 5.25 -38.76 -20.65
CA LEU A 365 6.38 -39.28 -19.87
C LEU A 365 6.20 -40.76 -19.49
N TRP A 366 4.96 -41.18 -19.23
CA TRP A 366 4.65 -42.58 -18.94
C TRP A 366 4.61 -43.49 -20.18
N ALA A 367 4.28 -42.96 -21.36
CA ALA A 367 4.38 -43.67 -22.63
C ALA A 367 5.85 -43.86 -23.02
N ASN A 368 6.63 -42.78 -22.94
CA ASN A 368 8.03 -42.70 -23.31
C ASN A 368 8.98 -43.45 -22.35
N ARG A 369 8.45 -44.15 -21.33
CA ARG A 369 9.24 -44.99 -20.41
C ARG A 369 9.97 -46.15 -21.10
N THR A 370 9.61 -46.47 -22.33
CA THR A 370 10.23 -47.55 -23.12
C THR A 370 11.00 -46.94 -24.27
N THR A 371 12.33 -47.07 -24.20
CA THR A 371 13.27 -46.60 -25.21
C THR A 371 13.81 -47.79 -25.98
N PHE A 372 13.77 -47.70 -27.30
CA PHE A 372 14.32 -48.65 -28.24
C PHE A 372 15.65 -48.12 -28.78
N LYS A 373 16.67 -48.99 -28.82
CA LYS A 373 17.95 -48.74 -29.49
C LYS A 373 18.20 -49.85 -30.49
N PHE A 374 18.41 -49.48 -31.75
CA PHE A 374 18.60 -50.44 -32.85
C PHE A 374 19.44 -49.82 -33.96
N LYS A 375 19.96 -50.67 -34.84
CA LYS A 375 20.78 -50.26 -35.99
C LYS A 375 19.99 -50.51 -37.28
N LEU A 376 19.96 -49.53 -38.18
CA LEU A 376 19.26 -49.60 -39.47
C LEU A 376 20.24 -49.58 -40.66
N PRO A 377 19.91 -50.27 -41.77
CA PRO A 377 20.65 -50.19 -43.02
C PRO A 377 20.34 -48.89 -43.78
N ASN A 378 21.17 -48.56 -44.79
CA ASN A 378 21.02 -47.37 -45.64
C ASN A 378 19.67 -47.26 -46.39
N LYS A 379 18.89 -48.36 -46.46
CA LYS A 379 17.49 -48.34 -46.94
C LYS A 379 16.62 -47.33 -46.18
N TYR A 380 16.93 -47.07 -44.92
CA TYR A 380 16.20 -46.16 -44.04
C TYR A 380 16.95 -44.85 -43.78
N ALA A 381 17.81 -44.41 -44.71
CA ALA A 381 18.59 -43.17 -44.56
C ALA A 381 17.73 -41.89 -44.40
N THR A 382 16.44 -41.95 -44.74
CA THR A 382 15.48 -40.86 -44.53
C THR A 382 14.95 -40.79 -43.10
N VAL A 383 15.19 -41.80 -42.25
CA VAL A 383 14.76 -41.80 -40.84
C VAL A 383 15.66 -40.86 -40.04
N GLN A 384 15.04 -39.85 -39.43
CA GLN A 384 15.72 -38.85 -38.62
C GLN A 384 15.04 -38.64 -37.27
N ALA A 385 15.67 -37.85 -36.39
CA ALA A 385 14.99 -37.36 -35.19
C ALA A 385 13.65 -36.69 -35.56
N GLY A 386 12.60 -36.96 -34.79
CA GLY A 386 11.22 -36.55 -35.07
C GLY A 386 10.42 -37.52 -35.95
N THR A 387 11.07 -38.46 -36.66
CA THR A 387 10.36 -39.45 -37.50
C THR A 387 9.61 -40.46 -36.65
N VAL A 388 8.35 -40.74 -37.00
CA VAL A 388 7.59 -41.85 -36.40
C VAL A 388 7.92 -43.15 -37.14
N VAL A 389 8.36 -44.16 -36.41
CA VAL A 389 8.68 -45.49 -36.95
C VAL A 389 7.74 -46.55 -36.35
N THR A 390 7.36 -47.52 -37.16
CA THR A 390 6.60 -48.69 -36.72
C THR A 390 7.53 -49.89 -36.59
N LEU A 391 7.67 -50.41 -35.37
CA LEU A 391 8.62 -51.48 -35.02
C LEU A 391 7.88 -52.74 -34.54
N PRO A 392 8.37 -53.95 -34.83
CA PRO A 392 7.89 -55.18 -34.20
C PRO A 392 8.41 -55.29 -32.76
N TYR A 393 7.50 -55.34 -31.78
CA TYR A 393 7.82 -55.48 -30.36
C TYR A 393 6.81 -56.41 -29.66
N ASN A 394 7.31 -57.46 -28.98
CA ASN A 394 6.47 -58.45 -28.27
C ASN A 394 5.32 -59.04 -29.10
N GLY A 395 5.56 -59.32 -30.40
CA GLY A 395 4.56 -59.89 -31.31
C GLY A 395 3.49 -58.90 -31.79
N ARG A 396 3.66 -57.60 -31.56
CA ARG A 396 2.78 -56.53 -32.04
C ARG A 396 3.59 -55.46 -32.77
N ARG A 397 2.94 -54.69 -33.65
CA ARG A 397 3.53 -53.47 -34.21
C ARG A 397 3.27 -52.31 -33.24
N VAL A 398 4.32 -51.59 -32.88
CA VAL A 398 4.25 -50.42 -32.00
C VAL A 398 4.84 -49.21 -32.72
N ASN A 399 4.29 -48.03 -32.44
CA ASN A 399 4.82 -46.78 -32.96
C ASN A 399 5.83 -46.21 -31.95
N ALA A 400 6.95 -45.71 -32.45
CA ALA A 400 7.95 -45.00 -31.68
C ALA A 400 8.40 -43.74 -32.42
N THR A 401 8.64 -42.65 -31.71
CA THR A 401 9.25 -41.45 -32.27
C THR A 401 10.76 -41.53 -32.09
N VAL A 402 11.50 -41.34 -33.18
CA VAL A 402 12.96 -41.32 -33.17
C VAL A 402 13.43 -40.04 -32.48
N THR A 403 14.28 -40.17 -31.46
CA THR A 403 14.81 -39.04 -30.69
C THR A 403 16.24 -38.70 -31.07
N ASP A 404 17.02 -39.69 -31.51
CA ASP A 404 18.44 -39.53 -31.83
C ASP A 404 18.83 -40.50 -32.95
N VAL A 405 19.64 -40.00 -33.89
CA VAL A 405 20.21 -40.80 -34.98
C VAL A 405 21.70 -40.46 -35.09
N SER A 406 22.54 -41.47 -34.95
CA SER A 406 23.99 -41.38 -35.17
C SER A 406 24.36 -42.14 -36.44
N TYR A 407 25.05 -41.48 -37.37
CA TYR A 407 25.48 -42.07 -38.63
C TYR A 407 26.89 -42.66 -38.49
N GLY A 408 27.01 -43.97 -38.64
CA GLY A 408 28.28 -44.69 -38.67
C GLY A 408 28.76 -44.95 -40.10
N ILE A 409 30.08 -44.95 -40.30
CA ILE A 409 30.72 -45.55 -41.49
C ILE A 409 30.62 -47.07 -41.28
N PRO A 410 30.05 -47.87 -42.21
CA PRO A 410 29.92 -47.69 -43.65
C PRO A 410 28.45 -47.48 -44.12
N GLY A 411 27.70 -46.60 -43.46
CA GLY A 411 26.30 -46.30 -43.78
C GLY A 411 25.28 -47.04 -42.91
N ILE A 412 25.65 -47.38 -41.67
CA ILE A 412 24.75 -47.93 -40.65
C ILE A 412 24.30 -46.77 -39.75
N SER A 413 22.98 -46.62 -39.56
CA SER A 413 22.41 -45.62 -38.66
C SER A 413 22.06 -46.25 -37.32
N GLU A 414 22.67 -45.77 -36.23
CA GLU A 414 22.24 -46.11 -34.88
C GLU A 414 21.09 -45.20 -34.48
N VAL A 415 19.95 -45.79 -34.15
CA VAL A 415 18.70 -45.07 -33.90
C VAL A 415 18.26 -45.32 -32.47
N THR A 416 17.94 -44.23 -31.77
CA THR A 416 17.22 -44.27 -30.49
C THR A 416 15.80 -43.75 -30.70
N ALA A 417 14.80 -44.53 -30.31
CA ALA A 417 13.38 -44.16 -30.45
C ALA A 417 12.63 -44.39 -29.13
N GLN A 418 11.63 -43.56 -28.84
CA GLN A 418 10.77 -43.68 -27.66
C GLN A 418 9.36 -44.11 -28.06
N LEU A 419 8.80 -45.04 -27.31
CA LEU A 419 7.45 -45.56 -27.59
C LEU A 419 6.38 -44.47 -27.42
N ILE A 420 5.52 -44.32 -28.44
CA ILE A 420 4.37 -43.42 -28.40
C ILE A 420 3.05 -44.20 -28.40
N HIS A 421 2.00 -43.63 -27.81
CA HIS A 421 0.64 -44.13 -27.92
C HIS A 421 -0.18 -43.13 -28.75
N ASN A 422 -0.92 -43.61 -29.76
CA ASN A 422 -1.71 -42.75 -30.64
C ASN A 422 -2.76 -41.88 -29.91
N GLN A 423 -3.17 -42.26 -28.70
CA GLN A 423 -4.15 -41.52 -27.88
C GLN A 423 -3.53 -40.38 -27.05
N THR A 424 -2.20 -40.22 -27.05
CA THR A 424 -1.53 -39.21 -26.22
C THR A 424 -1.71 -37.79 -26.75
N TYR A 425 -1.90 -37.62 -28.07
CA TYR A 425 -1.96 -36.32 -28.74
C TYR A 425 -3.38 -35.83 -29.05
N THR A 426 -4.41 -36.64 -28.77
CA THR A 426 -5.80 -36.20 -28.96
C THR A 426 -6.17 -35.19 -27.86
N SER A 427 -6.39 -33.93 -28.24
CA SER A 427 -6.81 -32.89 -27.29
C SER A 427 -8.16 -33.26 -26.68
N VAL A 428 -8.20 -33.47 -25.36
CA VAL A 428 -9.46 -33.54 -24.62
C VAL A 428 -9.57 -32.22 -23.85
N THR A 429 -10.18 -31.22 -24.47
CA THR A 429 -10.54 -29.99 -23.77
C THR A 429 -11.64 -30.32 -22.77
N ARG A 430 -11.31 -30.39 -21.47
CA ARG A 430 -12.31 -30.39 -20.42
C ARG A 430 -12.59 -28.94 -20.05
N LYS A 431 -13.85 -28.53 -20.13
CA LYS A 431 -14.33 -27.42 -19.29
C LYS A 431 -14.21 -27.92 -17.86
N ILE A 432 -13.20 -27.45 -17.15
CA ILE A 432 -13.22 -27.49 -15.70
C ILE A 432 -14.20 -26.38 -15.33
N ASP A 433 -15.16 -26.66 -14.44
CA ASP A 433 -15.90 -25.55 -13.83
C ASP A 433 -14.86 -24.63 -13.21
N ASP A 434 -14.89 -23.35 -13.58
CA ASP A 434 -13.99 -22.31 -13.10
C ASP A 434 -14.18 -22.15 -11.58
N ALA A 435 -13.61 -23.08 -10.82
CA ALA A 435 -13.56 -23.08 -9.37
C ALA A 435 -12.28 -22.39 -8.90
N GLY A 436 -11.85 -21.37 -9.63
CA GLY A 436 -11.26 -20.21 -9.01
C GLY A 436 -12.42 -19.29 -8.68
N THR A 437 -13.22 -19.59 -7.65
CA THR A 437 -13.95 -18.50 -7.00
C THR A 437 -12.87 -17.48 -6.66
N ASP A 438 -12.91 -16.31 -7.29
CA ASP A 438 -12.33 -15.11 -6.70
C ASP A 438 -12.70 -15.22 -5.24
N ILE A 439 -11.71 -15.40 -4.37
CA ILE A 439 -11.98 -15.29 -2.94
C ILE A 439 -12.34 -13.81 -2.84
N PRO A 440 -13.62 -13.45 -2.69
CA PRO A 440 -13.97 -12.04 -2.61
C PRO A 440 -13.11 -11.48 -1.47
N ALA A 441 -12.55 -10.29 -1.69
CA ALA A 441 -11.80 -9.61 -0.65
C ALA A 441 -12.60 -9.74 0.66
N PRO A 442 -11.98 -10.25 1.75
CA PRO A 442 -12.73 -10.63 2.93
C PRO A 442 -13.58 -9.44 3.38
N ALA A 443 -14.84 -9.66 3.73
CA ALA A 443 -15.73 -8.55 4.08
C ALA A 443 -15.11 -7.69 5.21
N PRO A 444 -15.23 -6.34 5.14
CA PRO A 444 -14.76 -5.48 6.21
C PRO A 444 -15.40 -5.91 7.54
N THR A 445 -14.59 -5.94 8.59
CA THR A 445 -15.05 -6.28 9.94
C THR A 445 -15.43 -5.02 10.71
N GLY A 446 -16.22 -5.16 11.78
CA GLY A 446 -16.57 -4.05 12.67
C GLY A 446 -15.34 -3.25 13.12
N ILE A 447 -15.46 -1.93 13.06
CA ILE A 447 -14.39 -0.98 13.41
C ILE A 447 -14.34 -0.79 14.93
N ARG A 448 -13.14 -0.79 15.51
CA ARG A 448 -12.85 -0.21 16.82
C ARG A 448 -12.37 1.21 16.63
N ILE A 449 -12.96 2.17 17.34
CA ILE A 449 -12.56 3.58 17.28
C ILE A 449 -12.17 4.11 18.66
N GLU A 450 -11.08 4.88 18.69
CA GLU A 450 -10.64 5.67 19.83
C GLU A 450 -10.76 7.15 19.47
N ILE A 451 -11.62 7.85 20.21
CA ILE A 451 -11.79 9.30 20.16
C ILE A 451 -11.00 9.86 21.34
N LEU A 452 -10.01 10.69 21.04
CA LEU A 452 -8.99 11.14 21.98
C LEU A 452 -9.12 12.65 22.19
N ASP A 453 -9.67 13.03 23.35
CA ASP A 453 -9.57 14.37 23.89
C ASP A 453 -8.36 14.42 24.83
N ILE A 454 -7.21 14.76 24.24
CA ILE A 454 -5.90 14.73 24.89
C ILE A 454 -5.26 16.11 24.85
N PRO A 455 -4.20 16.37 25.64
CA PRO A 455 -3.48 17.63 25.58
C PRO A 455 -2.93 17.97 24.19
N MET A 456 -2.71 19.26 23.96
CA MET A 456 -2.20 19.76 22.68
C MET A 456 -0.82 19.18 22.38
N ILE A 457 -0.68 18.60 21.18
CA ILE A 457 0.60 18.13 20.64
C ILE A 457 1.11 19.18 19.65
N PRO A 458 2.25 19.86 19.94
CA PRO A 458 2.74 20.96 19.11
C PRO A 458 2.96 20.62 17.63
N SER A 459 3.24 19.34 17.32
CA SER A 459 3.49 18.89 15.94
C SER A 459 2.22 18.55 15.14
N ILE A 460 1.04 18.47 15.77
CA ILE A 460 -0.19 17.99 15.11
C ILE A 460 -1.22 19.11 14.90
N GLY A 461 -1.33 20.11 15.79
CA GLY A 461 -2.29 21.19 15.58
C GLY A 461 -2.63 22.05 16.80
N SER A 462 -3.76 22.76 16.71
CA SER A 462 -4.28 23.74 17.68
C SER A 462 -5.09 23.11 18.83
N SER A 463 -5.57 23.94 19.77
CA SER A 463 -6.35 23.51 20.96
C SER A 463 -7.75 22.96 20.65
N ASP A 464 -8.19 23.03 19.40
CA ASP A 464 -9.58 22.80 19.00
C ASP A 464 -9.73 21.48 18.23
N VAL A 465 -8.80 20.56 18.44
CA VAL A 465 -8.67 19.33 17.67
C VAL A 465 -8.94 18.13 18.56
N VAL A 466 -9.79 17.21 18.08
CA VAL A 466 -9.98 15.89 18.66
C VAL A 466 -9.32 14.88 17.75
N LEU A 467 -8.42 14.06 18.30
CA LEU A 467 -7.75 13.01 17.53
C LEU A 467 -8.63 11.76 17.46
N LEU A 468 -8.57 11.09 16.32
CA LEU A 468 -9.35 9.92 16.00
C LEU A 468 -8.41 8.82 15.48
N SER A 469 -8.58 7.62 16.02
CA SER A 469 -7.86 6.43 15.56
C SER A 469 -8.85 5.29 15.37
N ALA A 470 -8.77 4.59 14.24
CA ALA A 470 -9.68 3.50 13.91
C ALA A 470 -8.91 2.24 13.48
N ALA A 471 -9.33 1.07 13.94
CA ALA A 471 -8.71 -0.21 13.60
C ALA A 471 -9.75 -1.31 13.44
N ALA A 472 -9.47 -2.31 12.59
CA ALA A 472 -10.33 -3.47 12.36
C ALA A 472 -9.49 -4.69 11.96
N LYS A 473 -10.10 -5.88 12.07
CA LYS A 473 -9.44 -7.12 11.65
C LYS A 473 -9.21 -7.13 10.12
N VAL A 474 -10.24 -6.73 9.37
CA VAL A 474 -10.16 -6.42 7.94
C VAL A 474 -10.56 -4.96 7.78
N TYR A 475 -9.65 -4.13 7.28
CA TYR A 475 -9.78 -2.67 7.31
C TYR A 475 -9.65 -2.09 5.89
N TYR A 476 -10.71 -1.46 5.40
CA TYR A 476 -10.74 -0.77 4.10
C TYR A 476 -10.99 0.74 4.23
N GLY A 477 -10.75 1.29 5.42
CA GLY A 477 -11.13 2.64 5.81
C GLY A 477 -12.32 2.65 6.76
N ALA A 478 -12.45 3.73 7.53
CA ALA A 478 -13.56 3.94 8.44
C ALA A 478 -14.21 5.31 8.20
N ASN A 479 -15.54 5.35 8.32
CA ASN A 479 -16.32 6.57 8.36
C ASN A 479 -16.82 6.80 9.78
N ILE A 480 -16.88 8.07 10.20
CA ILE A 480 -17.50 8.49 11.45
C ILE A 480 -18.51 9.61 11.15
N PHE A 481 -19.66 9.46 11.77
CA PHE A 481 -20.79 10.37 11.74
C PHE A 481 -21.06 10.87 13.16
N ARG A 482 -21.56 12.10 13.27
CA ARG A 482 -22.06 12.68 14.51
C ARG A 482 -23.54 12.97 14.39
N SER A 483 -24.29 12.72 15.46
CA SER A 483 -25.66 13.17 15.61
C SER A 483 -25.73 14.30 16.62
N ASP A 484 -26.42 15.37 16.24
CA ASP A 484 -26.69 16.54 17.08
C ASP A 484 -28.12 16.51 17.67
N ASP A 485 -28.89 15.45 17.35
CA ASP A 485 -30.31 15.27 17.68
C ASP A 485 -30.60 13.88 18.29
N ASP A 486 -29.64 13.36 19.07
CA ASP A 486 -29.74 12.11 19.83
C ASP A 486 -30.09 10.87 18.99
N GLY A 487 -29.48 10.77 17.81
CA GLY A 487 -29.54 9.63 16.91
C GLY A 487 -30.66 9.68 15.86
N VAL A 488 -31.41 10.78 15.76
CA VAL A 488 -32.43 10.96 14.71
C VAL A 488 -31.79 11.17 13.34
N SER A 489 -30.72 11.97 13.27
CA SER A 489 -29.94 12.20 12.05
C SER A 489 -28.44 12.14 12.30
N PHE A 490 -27.70 11.70 11.28
CA PHE A 490 -26.25 11.52 11.34
C PHE A 490 -25.58 12.31 10.22
N THR A 491 -24.65 13.19 10.59
CA THR A 491 -23.83 13.95 9.65
C THR A 491 -22.43 13.37 9.60
N LEU A 492 -21.90 13.11 8.40
CA LEU A 492 -20.54 12.61 8.20
C LEU A 492 -19.53 13.67 8.66
N ILE A 493 -18.70 13.35 9.66
CA ILE A 493 -17.66 14.26 10.16
C ILE A 493 -16.28 13.90 9.60
N LYS A 494 -16.03 12.62 9.32
CA LYS A 494 -14.79 12.14 8.71
C LYS A 494 -15.05 10.86 7.92
N ALA A 495 -14.39 10.74 6.78
CA ALA A 495 -14.51 9.60 5.88
C ALA A 495 -13.15 9.01 5.56
N ASN A 496 -13.15 7.72 5.22
CA ASN A 496 -11.98 6.97 4.77
C ASN A 496 -10.74 7.14 5.66
N MET A 497 -10.93 7.12 6.98
CA MET A 497 -9.82 7.27 7.92
C MET A 497 -8.77 6.18 7.69
N PRO A 498 -7.46 6.51 7.76
CA PRO A 498 -6.41 5.50 7.70
C PRO A 498 -6.48 4.58 8.92
N ARG A 499 -5.85 3.41 8.80
CA ARG A 499 -5.78 2.45 9.91
C ARG A 499 -4.84 2.98 10.99
N GLY A 500 -5.35 3.12 12.19
CA GLY A 500 -4.61 3.39 13.40
C GLY A 500 -3.99 2.15 14.03
N VAL A 501 -3.05 2.38 14.96
CA VAL A 501 -2.49 1.33 15.83
C VAL A 501 -3.10 1.49 17.22
N ILE A 502 -4.06 0.61 17.53
CA ILE A 502 -4.84 0.61 18.77
C ILE A 502 -4.62 -0.73 19.46
N GLY A 503 -4.66 -0.78 20.78
CA GLY A 503 -4.55 -2.00 21.56
C GLY A 503 -5.04 -1.81 22.99
N ASP A 504 -4.73 -2.80 23.82
CA ASP A 504 -5.01 -2.77 25.25
C ASP A 504 -3.78 -3.19 26.05
N THR A 505 -3.60 -2.63 27.24
CA THR A 505 -2.56 -3.08 28.18
C THR A 505 -2.88 -4.48 28.70
N MET A 506 -1.87 -5.33 28.82
CA MET A 506 -1.99 -6.70 29.34
C MET A 506 -1.42 -6.82 30.76
N GLY A 507 -0.54 -5.91 31.15
CA GLY A 507 0.11 -5.87 32.45
C GLY A 507 -0.07 -4.53 33.15
N THR A 508 0.31 -4.48 34.42
CA THR A 508 0.33 -3.23 35.18
C THR A 508 1.57 -2.42 34.85
N LEU A 509 1.42 -1.11 34.66
CA LEU A 509 2.55 -0.18 34.59
C LEU A 509 2.60 0.61 35.90
N GLY A 510 3.60 0.37 36.74
CA GLY A 510 3.72 1.05 38.04
C GLY A 510 3.86 2.58 37.93
N GLU A 511 3.73 3.25 39.08
CA GLU A 511 4.09 4.66 39.20
C GLU A 511 5.54 4.88 38.72
N GLY A 512 5.74 5.99 38.03
CA GLY A 512 7.01 6.38 37.42
C GLY A 512 7.35 7.83 37.72
N THR A 513 8.26 8.40 36.94
CA THR A 513 8.68 9.80 37.06
C THR A 513 8.52 10.52 35.72
N PRO A 514 8.00 11.77 35.71
CA PRO A 514 7.94 12.59 34.50
C PRO A 514 9.30 13.23 34.15
N TYR A 515 10.28 13.19 35.07
CA TYR A 515 11.51 14.00 34.97
C TYR A 515 12.66 13.30 34.23
N THR A 516 12.66 11.97 34.22
CA THR A 516 13.73 11.16 33.62
C THR A 516 13.15 9.97 32.88
N TRP A 517 13.96 9.31 32.08
CA TRP A 517 13.61 8.00 31.53
C TRP A 517 13.23 7.02 32.63
N ASP A 518 12.09 6.38 32.47
CA ASP A 518 11.66 5.24 33.25
C ASP A 518 12.21 3.97 32.59
N GLU A 519 13.41 3.58 33.03
CA GLU A 519 14.10 2.36 32.60
C GLU A 519 13.75 1.16 33.50
N LYS A 520 13.00 1.39 34.59
CA LYS A 520 12.64 0.34 35.55
C LYS A 520 11.36 -0.37 35.14
N ASN A 521 10.34 0.40 34.77
CA ASN A 521 9.04 -0.14 34.46
C ASN A 521 8.92 -0.53 32.98
N SER A 522 8.07 -1.50 32.70
CA SER A 522 7.70 -1.90 31.35
C SER A 522 6.22 -2.28 31.32
N VAL A 523 5.60 -2.15 30.16
CA VAL A 523 4.19 -2.48 29.97
C VAL A 523 4.02 -3.35 28.74
N ASP A 524 3.24 -4.42 28.90
CA ASP A 524 2.87 -5.28 27.79
C ASP A 524 1.57 -4.75 27.18
N VAL A 525 1.55 -4.55 25.87
CA VAL A 525 0.38 -4.08 25.12
C VAL A 525 0.04 -5.08 24.03
N LYS A 526 -1.24 -5.45 23.93
CA LYS A 526 -1.75 -6.27 22.85
C LYS A 526 -2.41 -5.38 21.82
N ILE A 527 -1.81 -5.30 20.65
CA ILE A 527 -2.32 -4.53 19.52
C ILE A 527 -3.54 -5.25 18.95
N PHE A 528 -4.58 -4.47 18.66
CA PHE A 528 -5.73 -4.93 17.90
C PHE A 528 -5.34 -5.05 16.43
N SER A 529 -4.68 -6.16 16.13
CA SER A 529 -4.06 -6.44 14.85
C SER A 529 -4.94 -7.41 14.07
N GLY A 530 -5.39 -6.92 12.93
CA GLY A 530 -6.09 -7.70 11.92
C GLY A 530 -5.19 -8.51 10.98
N THR A 531 -5.79 -9.04 9.91
CA THR A 531 -5.10 -9.78 8.83
C THR A 531 -3.96 -8.99 8.18
N PHE A 532 -3.96 -7.65 8.33
CA PHE A 532 -2.91 -6.73 7.85
C PHE A 532 -2.29 -5.95 9.03
N GLY A 533 -1.66 -6.68 9.96
CA GLY A 533 -1.23 -6.21 11.29
C GLY A 533 -0.59 -4.81 11.36
N GLY A 534 -0.87 -4.09 12.45
CA GLY A 534 -0.14 -2.87 12.82
C GLY A 534 1.03 -3.25 13.72
N SER A 535 2.25 -2.88 13.34
CA SER A 535 3.46 -3.20 14.11
C SER A 535 3.95 -1.99 14.91
N LEU A 536 4.59 -2.28 16.05
CA LEU A 536 5.37 -1.29 16.79
C LEU A 536 6.86 -1.51 16.51
N GLU A 537 7.58 -0.40 16.36
CA GLU A 537 9.02 -0.41 16.12
C GLU A 537 9.79 0.21 17.28
N SER A 538 10.96 -0.36 17.58
CA SER A 538 11.91 0.24 18.50
C SER A 538 12.60 1.42 17.81
N ARG A 539 12.84 2.51 18.55
CA ARG A 539 13.48 3.72 18.04
C ARG A 539 14.66 4.10 18.92
N GLN A 540 15.67 4.70 18.29
CA GLN A 540 16.81 5.26 18.99
C GLN A 540 16.37 6.41 19.90
N GLU A 541 17.04 6.59 21.03
CA GLU A 541 16.69 7.59 22.04
C GLU A 541 16.48 8.99 21.45
N MET A 542 17.39 9.43 20.59
CA MET A 542 17.30 10.74 19.92
C MET A 542 16.04 10.87 19.05
N ALA A 543 15.61 9.81 18.37
CA ALA A 543 14.39 9.83 17.56
C ALA A 543 13.14 9.96 18.45
N VAL A 544 13.13 9.29 19.61
CA VAL A 544 12.05 9.41 20.59
C VAL A 544 12.00 10.82 21.18
N LEU A 545 13.14 11.41 21.53
CA LEU A 545 13.22 12.81 21.98
C LEU A 545 12.72 13.81 20.91
N ASN A 546 12.89 13.47 19.63
CA ASN A 546 12.35 14.23 18.50
C ASN A 546 10.85 13.93 18.19
N GLY A 547 10.16 13.16 19.03
CA GLY A 547 8.72 12.93 18.94
C GLY A 547 8.29 11.57 18.39
N ALA A 548 9.23 10.65 18.12
CA ALA A 548 8.86 9.29 17.73
C ALA A 548 8.22 8.51 18.89
N ASN A 549 7.49 7.44 18.53
CA ASN A 549 6.88 6.48 19.46
C ASN A 549 6.02 7.12 20.56
N LEU A 550 5.33 8.21 20.25
CA LEU A 550 4.32 8.79 21.13
C LEU A 550 3.06 7.91 21.14
N CYS A 551 2.55 7.61 22.31
CA CYS A 551 1.32 6.86 22.50
C CYS A 551 0.51 7.41 23.67
N VAL A 552 -0.74 6.96 23.76
CA VAL A 552 -1.63 7.16 24.89
C VAL A 552 -1.86 5.81 25.55
N ILE A 553 -1.68 5.74 26.88
CA ILE A 553 -2.03 4.61 27.72
C ILE A 553 -3.05 5.11 28.75
N GLY A 554 -4.29 4.64 28.68
CA GLY A 554 -5.37 5.19 29.51
C GLY A 554 -5.62 6.67 29.17
N GLU A 555 -5.20 7.58 30.05
CA GLU A 555 -5.18 9.04 29.83
C GLU A 555 -3.77 9.65 29.92
N GLU A 556 -2.75 8.81 30.15
CA GLU A 556 -1.36 9.24 30.16
C GLU A 556 -0.78 9.24 28.75
N MET A 557 -0.06 10.31 28.40
CA MET A 557 0.76 10.33 27.19
C MET A 557 2.16 9.84 27.51
N VAL A 558 2.59 8.80 26.79
CA VAL A 558 3.87 8.10 27.01
C VAL A 558 4.66 8.06 25.71
N GLN A 559 5.99 8.10 25.80
CA GLN A 559 6.86 7.73 24.69
C GLN A 559 7.70 6.51 25.07
N PHE A 560 8.03 5.65 24.10
CA PHE A 560 8.82 4.44 24.37
C PHE A 560 9.99 4.26 23.41
N LYS A 561 11.11 3.77 23.94
CA LYS A 561 12.32 3.44 23.17
C LYS A 561 12.23 2.06 22.54
N ASN A 562 11.90 1.06 23.35
CA ASN A 562 11.88 -0.33 22.92
C ASN A 562 10.45 -0.82 22.76
N ALA A 563 10.17 -1.50 21.66
CA ALA A 563 9.00 -2.33 21.45
C ALA A 563 9.47 -3.71 21.00
N ILE A 564 9.38 -4.68 21.91
CA ILE A 564 9.82 -6.06 21.67
C ILE A 564 8.58 -6.93 21.54
N LEU A 565 8.41 -7.62 20.40
CA LEU A 565 7.32 -8.58 20.21
C LEU A 565 7.57 -9.82 21.09
N ILE A 566 6.66 -10.09 22.02
CA ILE A 566 6.77 -11.20 22.99
C ILE A 566 5.75 -12.32 22.75
N ALA A 567 4.66 -12.03 22.04
CA ALA A 567 3.67 -13.00 21.57
C ALA A 567 2.92 -12.42 20.35
N GLU A 568 1.99 -13.17 19.76
CA GLU A 568 1.14 -12.69 18.67
C GLU A 568 0.46 -11.36 19.05
N ASP A 569 0.72 -10.33 18.25
CA ASP A 569 0.28 -8.94 18.43
C ASP A 569 0.60 -8.30 19.78
N THR A 570 1.47 -8.90 20.58
CA THR A 570 1.73 -8.47 21.95
C THR A 570 3.17 -7.98 22.07
N TYR A 571 3.33 -6.71 22.44
CA TYR A 571 4.60 -6.02 22.53
C TYR A 571 4.89 -5.61 23.97
N ARG A 572 6.12 -5.84 24.42
CA ARG A 572 6.66 -5.24 25.65
C ARG A 572 7.30 -3.90 25.33
N LEU A 573 6.78 -2.84 25.96
CA LEU A 573 7.30 -1.49 25.86
C LEU A 573 8.19 -1.16 27.05
N SER A 574 9.39 -0.63 26.79
CA SER A 574 10.33 -0.22 27.84
C SER A 574 11.20 0.98 27.44
N GLY A 575 11.88 1.57 28.42
CA GLY A 575 12.57 2.86 28.26
C GLY A 575 11.53 3.94 27.97
N LEU A 576 10.71 4.25 28.97
CA LEU A 576 9.52 5.09 28.82
C LEU A 576 9.81 6.54 29.23
N LEU A 577 9.24 7.50 28.52
CA LEU A 577 9.07 8.87 29.01
C LEU A 577 7.60 9.06 29.40
N ARG A 578 7.37 9.33 30.68
CA ARG A 578 6.05 9.39 31.31
C ARG A 578 5.50 10.82 31.36
N GLY A 579 4.18 10.96 31.47
CA GLY A 579 3.49 12.23 31.71
C GLY A 579 3.71 13.30 30.64
N ARG A 580 3.86 12.92 29.37
CA ARG A 580 4.17 13.86 28.29
C ARG A 580 3.07 14.90 28.13
N PHE A 581 3.45 16.10 27.68
CA PHE A 581 2.54 17.22 27.40
C PHE A 581 1.62 17.62 28.56
N GLY A 582 2.06 17.42 29.81
CA GLY A 582 1.30 17.85 30.99
C GLY A 582 0.39 16.79 31.60
N THR A 583 0.60 15.51 31.25
CA THR A 583 -0.19 14.38 31.77
C THR A 583 0.43 13.75 33.01
N GLU A 584 1.35 14.43 33.71
CA GLU A 584 2.02 13.89 34.89
C GLU A 584 1.08 13.45 36.04
N ASN A 585 -0.12 14.02 36.12
CA ASN A 585 -1.15 13.63 37.08
C ASN A 585 -1.75 12.24 36.79
N HIS A 586 -1.50 11.66 35.61
CA HIS A 586 -1.94 10.32 35.22
C HIS A 586 -0.87 9.25 35.46
N ILE A 587 0.29 9.60 36.03
CA ILE A 587 1.33 8.64 36.44
C ILE A 587 0.94 7.97 37.78
N VAL A 588 -0.28 7.44 37.88
CA VAL A 588 -0.87 6.85 39.11
C VAL A 588 -0.90 5.33 39.10
N GLY A 589 -0.24 4.73 38.11
CA GLY A 589 -0.19 3.29 37.89
C GLY A 589 -1.33 2.81 36.97
N HIS A 590 -0.98 2.16 35.86
CA HIS A 590 -1.95 1.60 34.92
C HIS A 590 -2.25 0.14 35.23
N VAL A 591 -3.47 -0.28 34.89
CA VAL A 591 -3.93 -1.67 35.03
C VAL A 591 -4.13 -2.33 33.66
N PRO A 592 -4.24 -3.67 33.61
CA PRO A 592 -4.60 -4.37 32.37
C PRO A 592 -5.99 -3.96 31.86
N GLY A 593 -6.15 -3.92 30.54
CA GLY A 593 -7.38 -3.56 29.83
C GLY A 593 -7.53 -2.07 29.53
N GLU A 594 -6.54 -1.24 29.87
CA GLU A 594 -6.54 0.17 29.48
C GLU A 594 -6.18 0.32 28.00
N ARG A 595 -6.80 1.30 27.34
CA ARG A 595 -6.53 1.60 25.93
C ARG A 595 -5.05 1.92 25.70
N PHE A 596 -4.54 1.44 24.59
CA PHE A 596 -3.29 1.86 23.98
C PHE A 596 -3.59 2.45 22.60
N VAL A 597 -3.08 3.64 22.31
CA VAL A 597 -3.16 4.23 20.96
C VAL A 597 -1.83 4.85 20.58
N LEU A 598 -1.25 4.42 19.46
CA LEU A 598 -0.06 5.07 18.91
C LEU A 598 -0.45 6.38 18.22
N ILE A 599 0.25 7.46 18.55
CA ILE A 599 0.09 8.78 17.96
C ILE A 599 1.18 8.96 16.90
N ASN A 600 0.78 8.87 15.64
CA ASN A 600 1.66 9.09 14.50
C ASN A 600 0.85 9.75 13.37
N SER A 601 1.41 10.80 12.77
CA SER A 601 0.76 11.62 11.73
C SER A 601 0.30 10.83 10.50
N SER A 602 0.88 9.66 10.23
CA SER A 602 0.49 8.82 9.09
C SER A 602 -0.72 7.92 9.34
N VAL A 603 -1.11 7.74 10.61
CA VAL A 603 -2.12 6.74 11.02
C VAL A 603 -3.20 7.29 11.94
N ILE A 604 -3.04 8.54 12.42
CA ILE A 604 -4.04 9.24 13.21
C ILE A 604 -4.72 10.31 12.38
N ASP A 605 -6.01 10.45 12.60
CA ASP A 605 -6.81 11.47 11.95
C ASP A 605 -7.34 12.45 13.00
N TYR A 606 -7.94 13.54 12.53
CA TYR A 606 -8.52 14.51 13.44
C TYR A 606 -9.78 15.20 12.90
N VAL A 607 -10.55 15.74 13.83
CA VAL A 607 -11.69 16.61 13.58
C VAL A 607 -11.54 17.91 14.39
N GLU A 608 -11.90 19.02 13.77
CA GLU A 608 -12.04 20.30 14.47
C GLU A 608 -13.34 20.27 15.28
N ALA A 609 -13.24 20.65 16.55
CA ALA A 609 -14.36 20.75 17.46
C ALA A 609 -14.57 22.22 17.86
N SER A 610 -15.79 22.71 17.69
CA SER A 610 -16.13 24.08 18.07
C SER A 610 -16.13 24.23 19.59
N THR A 611 -15.81 25.42 20.09
CA THR A 611 -16.03 25.76 21.51
C THR A 611 -17.48 25.58 21.96
N THR A 612 -18.43 25.63 21.02
CA THR A 612 -19.85 25.37 21.30
C THR A 612 -20.17 23.90 21.57
N ASP A 613 -19.27 22.98 21.20
CA ASP A 613 -19.39 21.54 21.42
C ASP A 613 -18.80 21.10 22.76
N TRP A 614 -18.10 21.99 23.47
CA TRP A 614 -17.46 21.68 24.74
C TRP A 614 -18.49 21.28 25.81
N PHE A 615 -18.14 20.26 26.60
CA PHE A 615 -18.92 19.71 27.70
C PHE A 615 -20.30 19.17 27.30
N LYS A 616 -20.53 18.93 26.01
CA LYS A 616 -21.77 18.32 25.50
C LYS A 616 -21.51 16.88 25.06
N PRO A 617 -22.34 15.93 25.48
CA PRO A 617 -22.30 14.59 24.93
C PRO A 617 -22.89 14.59 23.52
N TYR A 618 -22.17 14.02 22.57
CA TYR A 618 -22.67 13.73 21.22
C TYR A 618 -22.64 12.24 20.95
N LEU A 619 -23.61 11.77 20.17
CA LEU A 619 -23.66 10.39 19.72
C LEU A 619 -22.89 10.27 18.40
N TYR A 620 -21.88 9.43 18.38
CA TYR A 620 -21.10 9.13 17.19
C TYR A 620 -21.47 7.76 16.66
N ARG A 621 -21.62 7.65 15.33
CA ARG A 621 -21.82 6.38 14.63
C ARG A 621 -20.67 6.15 13.67
N TYR A 622 -20.07 4.96 13.69
CA TYR A 622 -18.85 4.69 12.95
C TYR A 622 -18.82 3.26 12.41
N GLY A 623 -18.20 3.06 11.26
CA GLY A 623 -18.18 1.78 10.57
C GLY A 623 -17.28 1.78 9.32
N PRO A 624 -17.20 0.65 8.61
CA PRO A 624 -16.36 0.52 7.43
C PRO A 624 -16.77 1.48 6.31
N SER A 625 -15.80 2.06 5.61
CA SER A 625 -16.03 3.03 4.53
C SER A 625 -16.82 2.46 3.34
N GLY A 626 -16.68 1.16 3.08
CA GLY A 626 -17.34 0.46 1.98
C GLY A 626 -18.80 0.05 2.23
N ASN A 627 -19.29 0.20 3.47
CA ASN A 627 -20.65 -0.17 3.85
C ASN A 627 -21.51 1.07 4.11
N ASP A 628 -22.83 0.94 3.91
CA ASP A 628 -23.80 1.99 4.23
C ASP A 628 -23.88 2.23 5.75
N VAL A 629 -24.20 3.46 6.17
CA VAL A 629 -24.31 3.86 7.60
C VAL A 629 -25.39 3.09 8.38
N THR A 630 -26.31 2.44 7.67
CA THR A 630 -27.37 1.58 8.24
C THR A 630 -26.97 0.12 8.40
N ASP A 631 -25.80 -0.29 7.89
CA ASP A 631 -25.29 -1.66 7.98
C ASP A 631 -24.94 -2.06 9.43
N ASP A 632 -25.13 -3.32 9.77
CA ASP A 632 -24.90 -3.86 11.13
C ASP A 632 -23.43 -3.76 11.59
N THR A 633 -22.48 -3.54 10.68
CA THR A 633 -21.08 -3.25 11.03
C THR A 633 -20.87 -1.87 11.64
N TYR A 634 -21.83 -0.95 11.50
CA TYR A 634 -21.78 0.36 12.13
C TYR A 634 -22.17 0.28 13.61
N GLN A 635 -21.30 0.81 14.46
CA GLN A 635 -21.50 0.89 15.90
C GLN A 635 -21.75 2.34 16.33
N GLN A 636 -22.25 2.50 17.56
CA GLN A 636 -22.48 3.81 18.16
C GLN A 636 -21.73 3.98 19.48
N LYS A 637 -21.24 5.18 19.74
CA LYS A 637 -20.59 5.56 21.00
C LYS A 637 -20.90 7.01 21.33
N THR A 638 -21.31 7.26 22.57
CA THR A 638 -21.44 8.62 23.08
C THR A 638 -20.08 9.12 23.56
N PHE A 639 -19.74 10.36 23.21
CA PHE A 639 -18.49 10.99 23.63
C PHE A 639 -18.73 12.46 23.97
N THR A 640 -18.10 12.91 25.06
CA THR A 640 -18.14 14.31 25.52
C THR A 640 -16.77 14.92 25.33
N PHE A 641 -16.70 16.02 24.57
CA PHE A 641 -15.45 16.76 24.39
C PHE A 641 -15.26 17.75 25.54
N ASN A 642 -14.27 17.53 26.39
CA ASN A 642 -13.95 18.33 27.58
C ASN A 642 -12.86 19.40 27.33
N ALA A 643 -12.41 19.49 26.07
CA ALA A 643 -11.41 20.46 25.62
C ALA A 643 -10.11 20.39 26.43
N VAL A 644 -9.57 19.18 26.58
CA VAL A 644 -8.31 18.93 27.33
C VAL A 644 -7.15 19.67 26.67
N ALA A 645 -7.11 19.78 25.34
CA ALA A 645 -6.10 20.58 24.65
C ALA A 645 -6.14 22.09 25.00
N ALA A 646 -7.30 22.60 25.43
CA ALA A 646 -7.50 23.98 25.91
C ALA A 646 -7.40 24.13 27.44
N MET A 647 -7.09 23.06 28.19
CA MET A 647 -6.88 23.09 29.64
C MET A 647 -5.47 23.60 29.99
N PRO A 648 -5.32 24.67 30.80
CA PRO A 648 -4.00 25.11 31.24
C PRO A 648 -3.24 24.03 32.02
N LEU A 649 -1.92 23.99 31.86
CA LEU A 649 -1.05 23.06 32.57
C LEU A 649 -0.98 23.39 34.07
N SER A 650 -0.70 22.37 34.89
CA SER A 650 -0.52 22.52 36.33
C SER A 650 0.72 23.38 36.64
N PRO A 651 0.60 24.51 37.38
CA PRO A 651 1.76 25.32 37.76
C PRO A 651 2.86 24.50 38.45
N CYS A 652 4.12 24.88 38.29
CA CYS A 652 5.24 24.19 38.93
C CYS A 652 5.86 25.04 40.06
N HIS A 653 6.72 24.42 40.86
CA HIS A 653 7.47 25.07 41.95
C HIS A 653 6.57 25.85 42.91
N LEU A 654 5.44 25.23 43.31
CA LEU A 654 4.54 25.79 44.31
C LEU A 654 5.24 25.76 45.67
N GLU A 655 5.46 26.93 46.25
CA GLU A 655 6.17 27.13 47.51
C GLU A 655 5.40 28.11 48.39
N GLY A 656 5.58 28.00 49.72
CA GLY A 656 5.09 28.98 50.67
C GLY A 656 6.19 29.48 51.60
N LYS A 657 6.12 30.76 51.94
CA LYS A 657 7.02 31.42 52.89
C LYS A 657 6.22 32.16 53.93
N ARG A 658 6.50 31.87 55.20
CA ARG A 658 5.86 32.54 56.33
C ARG A 658 6.68 33.72 56.84
N ASP A 659 6.03 34.85 57.08
CA ASP A 659 6.65 36.02 57.72
C ASP A 659 6.53 35.98 59.26
N LYS A 660 7.13 36.97 59.94
CA LYS A 660 7.07 37.07 61.41
C LYS A 660 5.67 37.42 61.94
N ALA A 661 4.77 37.93 61.09
CA ALA A 661 3.39 38.24 61.44
C ALA A 661 2.45 37.03 61.22
N GLY A 662 2.96 35.91 60.71
CA GLY A 662 2.19 34.68 60.46
C GLY A 662 1.52 34.63 59.09
N ASN A 663 1.73 35.62 58.22
CA ASN A 663 1.21 35.60 56.84
C ASN A 663 2.02 34.60 56.01
N VAL A 664 1.34 33.90 55.10
CA VAL A 664 1.97 32.98 54.16
C VAL A 664 1.92 33.58 52.77
N THR A 665 3.09 33.88 52.21
CA THR A 665 3.22 34.23 50.79
C THR A 665 3.43 32.94 50.01
N ILE A 666 2.51 32.66 49.11
CA ILE A 666 2.48 31.50 48.24
C ILE A 666 2.97 31.96 46.87
N THR A 667 3.90 31.22 46.27
CA THR A 667 4.48 31.53 44.95
C THR A 667 4.55 30.28 44.10
N TRP A 668 4.47 30.45 42.78
CA TRP A 668 4.60 29.35 41.81
C TRP A 668 5.22 29.85 40.52
N VAL A 669 5.47 28.95 39.58
CA VAL A 669 5.97 29.24 38.24
C VAL A 669 4.93 28.82 37.19
N ARG A 670 4.64 29.74 36.26
CA ARG A 670 3.73 29.52 35.15
C ARG A 670 4.26 28.43 34.21
N ARG A 671 3.35 27.63 33.66
CA ARG A 671 3.66 26.75 32.52
C ARG A 671 2.87 27.15 31.30
N THR A 672 3.35 26.73 30.14
CA THR A 672 2.74 27.06 28.85
C THR A 672 2.57 25.80 28.00
N ARG A 673 1.47 25.71 27.25
CA ARG A 673 1.18 24.56 26.37
C ARG A 673 1.95 24.59 25.05
N GLY A 674 2.21 25.78 24.54
CA GLY A 674 2.85 26.02 23.24
C GLY A 674 4.17 26.76 23.39
N ASP A 675 5.12 26.45 22.53
CA ASP A 675 6.43 27.11 22.44
C ASP A 675 7.18 27.27 23.78
N GLY A 676 7.11 26.26 24.65
CA GLY A 676 7.78 26.25 25.96
C GLY A 676 9.30 26.02 25.91
N GLY A 677 9.89 25.95 24.71
CA GLY A 677 11.32 25.82 24.54
C GLY A 677 12.03 27.14 24.82
N MET A 678 13.10 27.12 25.61
CA MET A 678 13.87 28.33 25.91
C MET A 678 14.59 28.80 24.64
N LYS A 679 14.07 29.85 24.00
CA LYS A 679 14.65 30.49 22.81
C LYS A 679 15.27 31.83 23.21
N SER A 680 16.58 31.99 22.95
CA SER A 680 17.31 33.26 23.06
C SER A 680 17.06 34.06 24.36
N TYR A 681 17.09 33.41 25.53
CA TYR A 681 16.92 34.06 26.84
C TYR A 681 15.62 34.85 27.05
N LEU A 682 14.62 34.66 26.18
CA LEU A 682 13.28 35.21 26.36
C LEU A 682 12.43 34.25 27.19
N ASP A 683 11.54 34.80 28.02
CA ASP A 683 10.54 34.00 28.73
C ASP A 683 9.53 33.39 27.74
N VAL A 684 8.98 32.24 28.11
CA VAL A 684 8.07 31.48 27.24
C VAL A 684 6.76 32.25 27.03
N PRO A 685 6.14 32.20 25.85
CA PRO A 685 4.93 32.98 25.58
C PRO A 685 3.76 32.59 26.49
N LEU A 686 2.90 33.57 26.76
CA LEU A 686 1.61 33.40 27.42
C LEU A 686 0.59 32.97 26.36
N ASN A 687 0.33 31.66 26.26
CA ASN A 687 -0.67 31.09 25.33
C ASN A 687 -2.11 31.23 25.85
N GLU A 688 -2.39 32.28 26.61
CA GLU A 688 -3.71 32.64 27.15
C GLU A 688 -3.93 34.15 26.95
N ALA A 689 -5.19 34.60 26.93
CA ALA A 689 -5.51 36.02 26.70
C ALA A 689 -4.97 36.96 27.79
N GLU A 690 -4.93 36.48 29.03
CA GLU A 690 -4.35 37.16 30.19
C GLU A 690 -3.75 36.13 31.15
N GLU A 691 -2.75 36.54 31.93
CA GLU A 691 -2.18 35.71 32.98
C GLU A 691 -3.07 35.78 34.22
N LYS A 692 -3.67 34.65 34.60
CA LYS A 692 -4.63 34.59 35.70
C LYS A 692 -4.57 33.26 36.43
N TYR A 693 -4.70 33.32 37.75
CA TYR A 693 -4.66 32.15 38.64
C TYR A 693 -5.79 32.18 39.67
N GLU A 694 -6.15 30.98 40.15
CA GLU A 694 -6.90 30.78 41.38
C GLU A 694 -6.07 29.95 42.36
N CYS A 695 -5.74 30.55 43.49
CA CYS A 695 -5.04 29.91 44.60
C CYS A 695 -6.05 29.55 45.68
N CYS A 696 -6.28 28.27 45.91
CA CYS A 696 -7.28 27.76 46.82
C CYS A 696 -6.63 27.16 48.07
N ILE A 697 -7.16 27.49 49.25
CA ILE A 697 -6.78 26.86 50.51
C ILE A 697 -7.65 25.62 50.71
N VAL A 698 -7.02 24.49 50.98
CA VAL A 698 -7.69 23.19 51.10
C VAL A 698 -7.69 22.74 52.55
N LYS A 699 -8.85 22.25 53.02
CA LYS A 699 -9.05 21.63 54.32
C LYS A 699 -9.93 20.41 54.15
N ASP A 700 -9.48 19.27 54.67
CA ASP A 700 -10.18 17.98 54.57
C ASP A 700 -10.56 17.62 53.11
N GLY A 701 -9.68 17.97 52.16
CA GLY A 701 -9.87 17.76 50.72
C GLY A 701 -10.79 18.78 50.02
N GLN A 702 -11.39 19.72 50.74
CA GLN A 702 -12.27 20.75 50.19
C GLN A 702 -11.60 22.13 50.13
N GLU A 703 -11.87 22.87 49.05
CA GLU A 703 -11.43 24.26 48.90
C GLU A 703 -12.30 25.17 49.78
N ILE A 704 -11.70 25.74 50.83
CA ILE A 704 -12.41 26.59 51.81
C ILE A 704 -12.27 28.08 51.53
N ARG A 705 -11.26 28.46 50.74
CA ARG A 705 -11.00 29.85 50.34
C ARG A 705 -10.31 29.88 48.98
N THR A 706 -10.63 30.86 48.14
CA THR A 706 -10.02 31.05 46.82
C THR A 706 -9.57 32.50 46.64
N PHE A 707 -8.33 32.68 46.22
CA PHE A 707 -7.74 33.97 45.84
C PHE A 707 -7.54 34.01 44.32
N THR A 708 -8.11 35.01 43.64
CA THR A 708 -7.87 35.25 42.21
C THR A 708 -6.75 36.27 42.03
N THR A 709 -5.71 35.92 41.27
CA THR A 709 -4.52 36.77 41.09
C THR A 709 -4.12 36.86 39.61
N GLY A 710 -3.57 38.00 39.19
CA GLY A 710 -3.00 38.22 37.86
C GLY A 710 -1.47 38.08 37.81
N SER A 711 -0.90 37.46 38.86
CA SER A 711 0.54 37.27 39.01
C SER A 711 0.76 35.97 39.79
N PRO A 712 1.92 35.30 39.65
CA PRO A 712 2.15 33.96 40.21
C PRO A 712 2.47 34.00 41.72
N THR A 713 1.68 34.76 42.48
CA THR A 713 1.78 34.91 43.93
C THR A 713 0.41 35.18 44.54
N ALA A 714 0.20 34.67 45.75
CA ALA A 714 -0.95 34.98 46.60
C ALA A 714 -0.49 35.09 48.06
N THR A 715 -1.17 35.92 48.86
CA THR A 715 -0.88 36.07 50.28
C THR A 715 -2.06 35.61 51.10
N TYR A 716 -1.84 34.61 51.95
CA TYR A 716 -2.81 34.13 52.92
C TYR A 716 -2.50 34.72 54.30
N THR A 717 -3.29 35.70 54.73
CA THR A 717 -2.99 36.48 55.93
C THR A 717 -3.21 35.66 57.20
N ALA A 718 -2.55 36.05 58.30
CA ALA A 718 -2.78 35.43 59.61
C ALA A 718 -4.24 35.61 60.09
N ALA A 719 -4.90 36.71 59.70
CA ALA A 719 -6.30 36.96 59.99
C ALA A 719 -7.22 35.99 59.25
N ASP A 720 -6.99 35.79 57.95
CA ASP A 720 -7.76 34.83 57.14
C ASP A 720 -7.56 33.39 57.65
N GLN A 721 -6.33 33.03 58.03
CA GLN A 721 -6.03 31.75 58.70
C GLN A 721 -6.84 31.55 59.98
N THR A 722 -6.96 32.59 60.79
CA THR A 722 -7.71 32.53 62.05
C THR A 722 -9.22 32.41 61.79
N ILE A 723 -9.74 33.04 60.73
CA ILE A 723 -11.14 32.89 60.33
C ILE A 723 -11.45 31.46 59.88
N ASP A 724 -10.56 30.88 59.07
CA ASP A 724 -10.79 29.59 58.41
C ASP A 724 -10.48 28.37 59.31
N PHE A 725 -9.47 28.50 60.17
CA PHE A 725 -8.96 27.41 61.00
C PHE A 725 -9.06 27.68 62.51
N GLY A 726 -9.52 28.85 62.94
CA GLY A 726 -9.57 29.25 64.35
C GLY A 726 -8.23 29.69 64.94
N ALA A 727 -7.12 29.40 64.25
CA ALA A 727 -5.76 29.81 64.60
C ALA A 727 -4.85 29.75 63.37
N VAL A 728 -3.70 30.43 63.44
CA VAL A 728 -2.61 30.30 62.45
C VAL A 728 -2.13 28.86 62.39
N GLN A 729 -2.11 28.27 61.19
CA GLN A 729 -1.74 26.86 60.99
C GLN A 729 -0.24 26.71 60.76
N PRO A 730 0.40 25.61 61.21
CA PRO A 730 1.82 25.35 60.96
C PRO A 730 2.10 25.01 59.48
N SER A 731 1.18 24.35 58.81
CA SER A 731 1.22 24.00 57.40
C SER A 731 -0.17 24.12 56.78
N ILE A 732 -0.22 24.34 55.47
CA ILE A 732 -1.47 24.65 54.76
C ILE A 732 -1.45 23.91 53.42
N THR A 733 -2.47 23.11 53.13
CA THR A 733 -2.63 22.54 51.80
C THR A 733 -3.17 23.60 50.86
N VAL A 734 -2.48 23.82 49.76
CA VAL A 734 -2.82 24.84 48.75
C VAL A 734 -2.96 24.17 47.40
N ARG A 735 -3.99 24.58 46.65
CA ARG A 735 -4.22 24.15 45.29
C ARG A 735 -4.24 25.34 44.34
N VAL A 736 -3.33 25.38 43.38
CA VAL A 736 -3.22 26.48 42.42
C VAL A 736 -3.65 26.04 41.03
N TYR A 737 -4.50 26.83 40.41
CA TYR A 737 -4.96 26.67 39.04
C TYR A 737 -4.51 27.86 38.20
N GLN A 738 -3.95 27.59 37.01
CA GLN A 738 -3.89 28.60 35.94
C GLN A 738 -5.25 28.64 35.22
N ILE A 739 -5.75 29.83 34.90
CA ILE A 739 -7.09 30.03 34.35
C ILE A 739 -7.00 30.39 32.87
N SER A 740 -7.80 29.71 32.05
CA SER A 740 -8.07 30.10 30.68
C SER A 740 -9.37 30.90 30.61
N ALA A 741 -9.37 32.02 29.86
CA ALA A 741 -10.56 32.83 29.67
C ALA A 741 -11.65 32.12 28.83
N THR A 742 -11.26 31.14 27.99
CA THR A 742 -12.19 30.39 27.14
C THR A 742 -12.65 29.10 27.81
N ARG A 743 -11.76 28.40 28.51
CA ARG A 743 -12.04 27.06 29.07
C ARG A 743 -12.29 27.06 30.58
N GLY A 744 -11.69 27.98 31.35
CA GLY A 744 -11.76 28.01 32.82
C GLY A 744 -10.52 27.42 33.51
N ARG A 745 -10.71 26.83 34.70
CA ARG A 745 -9.63 26.27 35.55
C ARG A 745 -8.76 25.26 34.79
N GLY A 746 -7.46 25.26 35.01
CA GLY A 746 -6.52 24.26 34.49
C GLY A 746 -6.41 22.99 35.33
N ILE A 747 -5.34 22.23 35.10
CA ILE A 747 -4.95 21.13 36.00
C ILE A 747 -4.42 21.77 37.31
N PRO A 748 -4.83 21.32 38.50
CA PRO A 748 -4.31 21.86 39.75
C PRO A 748 -2.87 21.45 40.02
N ARG A 749 -2.13 22.32 40.71
CA ARG A 749 -0.97 21.92 41.52
C ARG A 749 -1.37 21.96 42.98
N GLU A 750 -1.29 20.82 43.68
CA GLU A 750 -1.56 20.74 45.12
C GLU A 750 -0.26 20.47 45.87
N GLU A 751 0.02 21.27 46.90
CA GLU A 751 1.17 21.10 47.80
C GLU A 751 0.80 21.50 49.22
N ILE A 752 1.55 20.96 50.19
CA ILE A 752 1.52 21.42 51.58
C ILE A 752 2.63 22.47 51.75
N VAL A 753 2.26 23.69 52.07
CA VAL A 753 3.18 24.84 52.24
C VAL A 753 3.26 25.37 53.67
#